data_AF-A0A812QGU8-F1
#
_entry.id   AF-A0A812QGU8-F1
#
_cell.length_a   1.000
_cell.length_b   1.000
_cell.length_c   1.000
_cell.angle_alpha   90.00
_cell.angle_beta   90.00
_cell.angle_gamma   90.00
#
_symmetry.space_group_name_H-M   'P 1'
#
loop_
_entity.id
_entity.type
_entity.pdbx_description
1 polymer ?
#
loop_
_entity_poly.entity_id
_entity_poly.type
_entity_poly.pdbx_seq_one_letter_code
_entity_poly.pdbx_strand_id
1 'polypeptide(L)'
;MPKVLADLWVQWLSARMKGRAQLTEAADAPVTILEEGTYFGENALLGSHEGRGERALGSVVALTDLTLQVLSPTALRDLGLKSSIRKRRAVQSMMDSEPTEMNEKLRQKSPEESELIKSALRQNEKLGPLVTLMSVADLDVVAAAAVRVDVEPAFEVIQQGSVKADNFYVVSAGELVVEKDGEKVQHLEHGGSFGELALLYRAPRAATVRSLTAATLFAIPRQELRVVMQAPLKKKIEGFATLLGRVDILKHLGNDEKAMLADALIEMTFYKGETIIQQGEEGDTFYILYDGQVSVLVDNQEVAKLQGTANSNANFFGERALLNDEPRAATIVANSDKVMVLALDREHFLMVVNPDQMVHGLSPKQAVSYELKALQYKGLLGCGGFGTVTLRKCMLTGNLFALKTLSKGYIVQQRQELAVMNEKQILRMTNSPFIVHLAATFNEAQYLHFLLEPAMGGDLFTVYTKKPFHGSAPHAKFYSACVVRAFQHLHQRHIIYRDMKPENLLLDSQGYCKVTDFGLAKFVIGHTYTTCGTPEYFAPEMVSHVGHNAAVDWWALGVLIFEFMTGETPFTASEPIQIFRLIQAGIQAVYFPRGSGPWANLVKQLCHEAPSERLPMRKGGVANVEVHKWYADFSWSQLNALTLEAPYIPPSGAESLANFDVEQVSRPPCVAYRDPGTGWDRTFEDVRGPRSFNRESSC
;
A
#
# COMPACT_ATOMS: atom_id res chain seq x y z
N MET A 1 -16.12 -36.84 -34.16
CA MET A 1 -14.81 -37.14 -33.53
C MET A 1 -13.73 -36.35 -34.29
N PRO A 2 -12.69 -35.76 -33.68
CA PRO A 2 -12.42 -35.64 -32.24
C PRO A 2 -12.03 -34.20 -31.82
N LYS A 3 -12.83 -33.60 -30.92
CA LYS A 3 -12.47 -32.43 -30.09
C LYS A 3 -11.41 -32.76 -29.00
N VAL A 4 -10.88 -33.97 -29.00
CA VAL A 4 -9.83 -34.46 -28.09
C VAL A 4 -8.42 -34.28 -28.68
N LEU A 5 -8.29 -33.92 -29.97
CA LEU A 5 -6.97 -33.74 -30.58
C LEU A 5 -6.38 -32.33 -30.42
N ALA A 6 -7.15 -31.27 -30.21
CA ALA A 6 -6.56 -29.93 -30.12
C ALA A 6 -5.70 -29.72 -28.85
N ASP A 7 -6.16 -30.23 -27.70
CA ASP A 7 -5.42 -30.15 -26.43
C ASP A 7 -4.24 -31.13 -26.37
N LEU A 8 -4.28 -32.21 -27.17
CA LEU A 8 -3.15 -33.15 -27.33
C LEU A 8 -2.08 -32.66 -28.32
N TRP A 9 -2.35 -31.63 -29.13
CA TRP A 9 -1.46 -31.25 -30.24
C TRP A 9 -0.38 -30.22 -29.88
N VAL A 10 -0.57 -29.42 -28.82
CA VAL A 10 0.51 -28.56 -28.29
C VAL A 10 1.57 -29.40 -27.56
N GLN A 11 1.18 -30.56 -27.01
CA GLN A 11 2.12 -31.57 -26.47
C GLN A 11 2.89 -32.34 -27.57
N TRP A 12 2.49 -32.22 -28.85
CA TRP A 12 3.08 -32.98 -29.97
C TRP A 12 4.05 -32.17 -30.85
N LEU A 13 4.11 -30.84 -30.70
CA LEU A 13 4.78 -29.94 -31.66
C LEU A 13 6.02 -29.21 -31.13
N SER A 14 6.69 -29.77 -30.14
CA SER A 14 8.06 -29.40 -29.83
C SER A 14 8.85 -30.67 -29.50
N ALA A 15 10.16 -30.64 -29.71
CA ALA A 15 10.98 -31.85 -29.75
C ALA A 15 10.86 -32.66 -28.46
N ARG A 16 10.20 -33.82 -28.51
CA ARG A 16 10.10 -34.72 -27.35
C ARG A 16 11.44 -35.40 -27.18
N MET A 17 12.20 -34.92 -26.20
CA MET A 17 13.48 -35.50 -25.83
C MET A 17 13.26 -36.79 -25.03
N LYS A 18 13.89 -37.89 -25.46
CA LYS A 18 14.11 -39.09 -24.64
C LYS A 18 15.58 -39.15 -24.24
N GLY A 19 15.86 -39.23 -22.95
CA GLY A 19 17.19 -39.06 -22.37
C GLY A 19 17.33 -37.73 -21.63
N ARG A 20 18.49 -37.46 -21.05
CA ARG A 20 18.80 -36.21 -20.34
C ARG A 20 19.80 -35.37 -21.12
N ALA A 21 19.60 -34.07 -21.13
CA ALA A 21 20.53 -33.12 -21.73
C ALA A 21 20.76 -31.91 -20.83
N GLN A 22 21.84 -31.20 -21.03
CA GLN A 22 22.18 -29.99 -20.30
C GLN A 22 22.21 -28.81 -21.25
N LEU A 23 21.54 -27.72 -20.86
CA LEU A 23 21.64 -26.44 -21.53
C LEU A 23 22.77 -25.61 -20.91
N THR A 24 23.73 -25.18 -21.73
CA THR A 24 24.82 -24.28 -21.34
C THR A 24 24.73 -22.96 -22.09
N GLU A 25 24.87 -21.84 -21.37
CA GLU A 25 25.13 -20.54 -21.98
C GLU A 25 26.61 -20.43 -22.39
N ALA A 26 26.97 -19.41 -23.18
CA ALA A 26 28.28 -19.22 -23.80
C ALA A 26 29.51 -19.13 -22.85
N ALA A 27 29.32 -19.37 -21.55
CA ALA A 27 30.35 -19.40 -20.50
C ALA A 27 30.39 -20.73 -19.70
N ASP A 28 29.89 -21.84 -20.26
CA ASP A 28 29.96 -23.23 -19.74
C ASP A 28 29.38 -23.49 -18.33
N ALA A 29 28.62 -22.55 -17.76
CA ALA A 29 27.84 -22.79 -16.54
C ALA A 29 26.55 -23.58 -16.86
N PRO A 30 26.20 -24.63 -16.08
CA PRO A 30 24.92 -25.32 -16.23
C PRO A 30 23.77 -24.36 -15.93
N VAL A 31 22.91 -24.09 -16.92
CA VAL A 31 21.72 -23.27 -16.69
C VAL A 31 20.58 -24.13 -16.18
N THR A 32 20.34 -25.27 -16.83
CA THR A 32 19.25 -26.20 -16.47
C THR A 32 19.50 -27.59 -17.06
N ILE A 33 19.10 -28.64 -16.34
CA ILE A 33 19.04 -30.01 -16.84
C ILE A 33 17.67 -30.22 -17.48
N LEU A 34 17.69 -30.60 -18.76
CA LEU A 34 16.53 -30.98 -19.54
C LEU A 34 16.25 -32.46 -19.27
N GLU A 35 15.05 -32.76 -18.81
CA GLU A 35 14.56 -34.12 -18.53
C GLU A 35 13.64 -34.61 -19.66
N GLU A 36 13.33 -35.91 -19.66
CA GLU A 36 12.47 -36.52 -20.68
C GLU A 36 11.10 -35.82 -20.77
N GLY A 37 10.70 -35.42 -21.97
CA GLY A 37 9.46 -34.66 -22.21
C GLY A 37 9.59 -33.14 -22.15
N THR A 38 10.79 -32.60 -21.91
CA THR A 38 11.07 -31.16 -22.05
C THR A 38 11.31 -30.76 -23.52
N TYR A 39 11.17 -29.46 -23.80
CA TYR A 39 11.18 -28.87 -25.14
C TYR A 39 12.12 -27.66 -25.20
N PHE A 40 12.78 -27.42 -26.35
CA PHE A 40 13.70 -26.30 -26.55
C PHE A 40 13.82 -25.89 -28.02
N GLY A 41 14.25 -24.64 -28.29
CA GLY A 41 14.61 -24.15 -29.62
C GLY A 41 13.49 -23.44 -30.41
N GLU A 42 12.42 -23.01 -29.75
CA GLU A 42 11.25 -22.38 -30.39
C GLU A 42 11.58 -21.11 -31.20
N ASN A 43 12.62 -20.37 -30.83
CA ASN A 43 13.02 -19.15 -31.54
C ASN A 43 13.56 -19.44 -32.96
N ALA A 44 14.22 -20.59 -33.15
CA ALA A 44 14.71 -21.01 -34.47
C ALA A 44 13.56 -21.33 -35.47
N LEU A 45 12.35 -21.63 -34.97
CA LEU A 45 11.16 -21.87 -35.80
C LEU A 45 10.48 -20.58 -36.27
N LEU A 46 10.80 -19.43 -35.66
CA LEU A 46 10.03 -18.18 -35.77
C LEU A 46 10.76 -17.02 -36.48
N GLY A 47 11.92 -17.27 -37.11
CA GLY A 47 12.89 -16.29 -37.64
C GLY A 47 12.36 -14.94 -38.19
N SER A 48 13.11 -13.88 -37.87
CA SER A 48 12.87 -12.46 -38.11
C SER A 48 12.86 -12.03 -39.60
N HIS A 49 12.25 -10.87 -39.86
CA HIS A 49 11.97 -10.30 -41.19
C HIS A 49 13.20 -9.78 -41.97
N GLU A 50 14.42 -9.98 -41.49
CA GLU A 50 15.62 -9.41 -42.12
C GLU A 50 16.80 -10.40 -42.15
N GLY A 51 16.70 -11.46 -42.95
CA GLY A 51 17.86 -12.13 -43.60
C GLY A 51 19.08 -12.60 -42.78
N ARG A 52 19.11 -12.49 -41.46
CA ARG A 52 20.18 -12.94 -40.57
C ARG A 52 19.57 -13.89 -39.56
N GLY A 53 19.94 -15.18 -39.63
CA GLY A 53 19.53 -16.17 -38.64
C GLY A 53 19.99 -15.74 -37.24
N GLU A 54 19.09 -15.79 -36.26
CA GLU A 54 19.46 -15.60 -34.85
C GLU A 54 20.49 -16.67 -34.46
N ARG A 55 21.59 -16.25 -33.83
CA ARG A 55 22.56 -17.17 -33.24
C ARG A 55 21.89 -17.84 -32.04
N ALA A 56 22.07 -19.16 -31.92
CA ALA A 56 21.63 -19.92 -30.76
C ALA A 56 22.18 -19.29 -29.47
N LEU A 57 21.30 -19.08 -28.48
CA LEU A 57 21.63 -18.43 -27.20
C LEU A 57 22.44 -19.35 -26.25
N GLY A 58 22.60 -20.63 -26.60
CA GLY A 58 23.34 -21.61 -25.81
C GLY A 58 23.54 -22.92 -26.58
N SER A 59 24.27 -23.86 -25.99
CA SER A 59 24.49 -25.22 -26.52
C SER A 59 23.73 -26.24 -25.68
N VAL A 60 23.22 -27.28 -26.35
CA VAL A 60 22.59 -28.42 -25.68
C VAL A 60 23.51 -29.62 -25.80
N VAL A 61 23.95 -30.15 -24.66
CA VAL A 61 24.87 -31.29 -24.60
C VAL A 61 24.12 -32.49 -24.03
N ALA A 62 24.13 -33.61 -24.75
CA ALA A 62 23.52 -34.85 -24.28
C ALA A 62 24.32 -35.41 -23.09
N LEU A 63 23.62 -35.72 -21.99
CA LEU A 63 24.20 -36.37 -20.82
C LEU A 63 23.99 -37.90 -20.84
N THR A 64 23.03 -38.37 -21.64
CA THR A 64 22.74 -39.79 -21.90
C THR A 64 22.45 -40.01 -23.39
N ASP A 65 22.26 -41.26 -23.83
CA ASP A 65 21.75 -41.56 -25.17
C ASP A 65 20.47 -40.77 -25.44
N LEU A 66 20.52 -39.90 -26.44
CA LEU A 66 19.52 -38.85 -26.68
C LEU A 66 18.79 -39.12 -28.00
N THR A 67 17.46 -39.22 -27.93
CA THR A 67 16.61 -39.28 -29.14
C THR A 67 15.75 -38.02 -29.20
N LEU A 68 15.83 -37.30 -30.33
CA LEU A 68 15.11 -36.05 -30.56
C LEU A 68 14.14 -36.19 -31.74
N GLN A 69 12.93 -35.63 -31.60
CA GLN A 69 12.02 -35.43 -32.73
C GLN A 69 12.10 -33.97 -33.19
N VAL A 70 12.58 -33.70 -34.40
CA VAL A 70 12.84 -32.33 -34.86
C VAL A 70 11.75 -31.87 -35.83
N LEU A 71 11.18 -30.69 -35.59
CA LEU A 71 10.36 -29.98 -36.57
C LEU A 71 11.21 -28.92 -37.28
N SER A 72 11.12 -28.87 -38.61
CA SER A 72 11.83 -27.86 -39.40
C SER A 72 10.94 -26.63 -39.68
N PRO A 73 11.53 -25.43 -39.86
CA PRO A 73 10.79 -24.23 -40.26
C PRO A 73 10.05 -24.36 -41.60
N THR A 74 10.44 -25.31 -42.45
CA THR A 74 9.76 -25.66 -43.70
C THR A 74 8.52 -26.50 -43.45
N ALA A 75 8.58 -27.53 -42.60
CA ALA A 75 7.41 -28.35 -42.23
C ALA A 75 6.31 -27.52 -41.54
N LEU A 76 6.67 -26.47 -40.81
CA LEU A 76 5.73 -25.56 -40.15
C LEU A 76 4.99 -24.62 -41.12
N ARG A 77 5.58 -24.31 -42.29
CA ARG A 77 4.93 -23.49 -43.33
C ARG A 77 3.88 -24.27 -44.10
N ASP A 78 4.16 -25.53 -44.38
CA ASP A 78 3.24 -26.43 -45.11
C ASP A 78 1.96 -26.74 -44.30
N LEU A 79 2.01 -26.53 -42.97
CA LEU A 79 0.87 -26.68 -42.05
C LEU A 79 0.02 -25.40 -41.86
N GLY A 80 0.36 -24.27 -42.50
CA GLY A 80 -0.48 -23.05 -42.50
C GLY A 80 -0.59 -22.27 -41.17
N LEU A 81 0.20 -22.60 -40.15
CA LEU A 81 0.05 -22.12 -38.75
C LEU A 81 0.58 -20.69 -38.46
N LYS A 82 1.17 -19.98 -39.44
CA LYS A 82 1.72 -18.62 -39.24
C LYS A 82 0.68 -17.53 -38.96
N SER A 83 -0.59 -17.74 -39.31
CA SER A 83 -1.65 -16.74 -39.20
C SER A 83 -2.21 -16.59 -37.76
N SER A 84 -2.34 -17.69 -37.02
CA SER A 84 -2.91 -17.69 -35.67
C SER A 84 -1.97 -17.14 -34.59
N ILE A 85 -0.65 -17.35 -34.75
CA ILE A 85 0.38 -16.81 -33.83
C ILE A 85 0.56 -15.29 -34.03
N ARG A 86 0.43 -14.80 -35.28
CA ARG A 86 0.47 -13.34 -35.57
C ARG A 86 -0.74 -12.59 -35.01
N LYS A 87 -1.94 -13.18 -35.01
CA LYS A 87 -3.15 -12.55 -34.44
C LYS A 87 -3.05 -12.33 -32.92
N ARG A 88 -2.45 -13.27 -32.16
CA ARG A 88 -2.29 -13.14 -30.69
C ARG A 88 -1.31 -12.04 -30.26
N ARG A 89 -0.29 -11.72 -31.07
CA ARG A 89 0.70 -10.69 -30.73
C ARG A 89 0.35 -9.29 -31.26
N ALA A 90 -0.40 -9.21 -32.37
CA ALA A 90 -0.84 -7.95 -32.95
C ALA A 90 -1.79 -7.17 -32.01
N VAL A 91 -2.74 -7.86 -31.36
CA VAL A 91 -3.67 -7.21 -30.43
C VAL A 91 -2.95 -6.66 -29.19
N GLN A 92 -1.97 -7.39 -28.65
CA GLN A 92 -1.22 -6.97 -27.45
C GLN A 92 -0.19 -5.86 -27.74
N SER A 93 0.51 -5.91 -28.89
CA SER A 93 1.54 -4.93 -29.27
C SER A 93 0.98 -3.58 -29.68
N MET A 94 -0.28 -3.51 -30.13
CA MET A 94 -0.92 -2.28 -30.59
C MET A 94 -1.48 -1.40 -29.46
N MET A 95 -1.58 -1.96 -28.25
CA MET A 95 -2.12 -1.28 -27.06
C MET A 95 -1.05 -0.50 -26.26
N ASP A 96 0.24 -0.78 -26.50
CA ASP A 96 1.39 -0.19 -25.78
C ASP A 96 2.12 0.93 -26.56
N SER A 97 1.65 1.33 -27.75
CA SER A 97 2.29 2.34 -28.62
C SER A 97 1.44 3.61 -28.83
N GLU A 98 2.05 4.72 -29.25
CA GLU A 98 1.36 5.98 -29.59
C GLU A 98 0.18 5.78 -30.57
N PRO A 99 -0.86 6.63 -30.52
CA PRO A 99 -2.08 6.45 -31.31
C PRO A 99 -1.78 6.45 -32.81
N THR A 100 -2.00 5.33 -33.48
CA THR A 100 -2.03 5.21 -34.95
C THR A 100 -3.49 5.29 -35.44
N GLU A 101 -3.73 5.63 -36.71
CA GLU A 101 -5.09 5.68 -37.33
C GLU A 101 -5.93 4.42 -37.09
N MET A 102 -5.28 3.26 -36.91
CA MET A 102 -5.94 1.98 -36.63
C MET A 102 -6.47 1.89 -35.18
N ASN A 103 -5.81 2.53 -34.22
CA ASN A 103 -6.24 2.61 -32.82
C ASN A 103 -7.44 3.56 -32.63
N GLU A 104 -7.56 4.60 -33.46
CA GLU A 104 -8.71 5.51 -33.42
C GLU A 104 -9.99 4.82 -33.88
N LYS A 105 -9.94 4.00 -34.94
CA LYS A 105 -11.12 3.24 -35.42
C LYS A 105 -11.66 2.24 -34.39
N LEU A 106 -10.80 1.63 -33.58
CA LEU A 106 -11.20 0.69 -32.53
C LEU A 106 -11.71 1.37 -31.25
N ARG A 107 -11.51 2.69 -31.12
CA ARG A 107 -12.04 3.53 -30.05
C ARG A 107 -13.33 4.26 -30.44
N GLN A 108 -13.64 4.34 -31.73
CA GLN A 108 -14.93 4.85 -32.21
C GLN A 108 -16.07 3.97 -31.67
N LYS A 109 -17.07 4.63 -31.08
CA LYS A 109 -18.25 3.99 -30.49
C LYS A 109 -19.50 4.70 -30.96
N SER A 110 -20.58 3.96 -31.13
CA SER A 110 -21.90 4.56 -31.24
C SER A 110 -22.34 5.15 -29.89
N PRO A 111 -23.32 6.08 -29.88
CA PRO A 111 -23.93 6.56 -28.63
C PRO A 111 -24.49 5.42 -27.76
N GLU A 112 -25.03 4.38 -28.39
CA GLU A 112 -25.58 3.20 -27.70
C GLU A 112 -24.47 2.37 -27.04
N GLU A 113 -23.35 2.14 -27.72
CA GLU A 113 -22.19 1.44 -27.17
C GLU A 113 -21.54 2.22 -26.02
N SER A 114 -21.52 3.56 -26.12
CA SER A 114 -21.06 4.42 -25.04
C SER A 114 -21.94 4.28 -23.79
N GLU A 115 -23.27 4.34 -23.95
CA GLU A 115 -24.18 4.19 -22.81
C GLU A 115 -24.19 2.77 -22.23
N LEU A 116 -23.96 1.74 -23.06
CA LEU A 116 -23.75 0.38 -22.61
C LEU A 116 -22.54 0.27 -21.66
N ILE A 117 -21.42 0.89 -22.00
CA ILE A 117 -20.22 0.88 -21.15
C ILE A 117 -20.50 1.59 -19.82
N LYS A 118 -21.16 2.75 -19.86
CA LYS A 118 -21.50 3.51 -18.65
C LYS A 118 -22.47 2.77 -17.75
N SER A 119 -23.50 2.15 -18.32
CA SER A 119 -24.47 1.36 -17.56
C SER A 119 -23.83 0.13 -16.94
N ALA A 120 -22.97 -0.58 -17.68
CA ALA A 120 -22.21 -1.72 -17.15
C ALA A 120 -21.28 -1.32 -15.99
N LEU A 121 -20.64 -0.15 -16.05
CA LEU A 121 -19.82 0.38 -14.95
C LEU A 121 -20.66 0.69 -13.70
N ARG A 122 -21.85 1.29 -13.88
CA ARG A 122 -22.76 1.64 -12.77
C ARG A 122 -23.37 0.41 -12.12
N GLN A 123 -23.73 -0.60 -12.91
CA GLN A 123 -24.40 -1.82 -12.46
C GLN A 123 -23.43 -2.88 -11.93
N ASN A 124 -22.11 -2.72 -12.17
CA ASN A 124 -21.12 -3.63 -11.64
C ASN A 124 -21.14 -3.61 -10.10
N GLU A 125 -21.24 -4.79 -9.47
CA GLU A 125 -21.39 -4.91 -8.00
C GLU A 125 -20.22 -4.30 -7.20
N LYS A 126 -19.00 -4.28 -7.77
CA LYS A 126 -17.79 -3.81 -7.08
C LYS A 126 -17.44 -2.36 -7.43
N LEU A 127 -17.64 -1.96 -8.68
CA LEU A 127 -17.33 -0.61 -9.16
C LEU A 127 -18.52 0.35 -9.02
N GLY A 128 -19.75 -0.14 -9.06
CA GLY A 128 -20.99 0.65 -9.06
C GLY A 128 -21.07 1.71 -7.94
N PRO A 129 -20.78 1.37 -6.67
CA PRO A 129 -20.78 2.35 -5.58
C PRO A 129 -19.79 3.52 -5.79
N LEU A 130 -18.63 3.25 -6.41
CA LEU A 130 -17.62 4.26 -6.73
C LEU A 130 -18.00 5.08 -7.95
N VAL A 131 -18.57 4.42 -8.97
CA VAL A 131 -19.00 5.00 -10.24
C VAL A 131 -20.23 5.92 -10.06
N THR A 132 -21.09 5.62 -9.09
CA THR A 132 -22.28 6.44 -8.78
C THR A 132 -21.92 7.84 -8.27
N LEU A 133 -20.71 8.03 -7.76
CA LEU A 133 -20.19 9.32 -7.29
C LEU A 133 -19.60 10.18 -8.43
N MET A 134 -19.55 9.66 -9.66
CA MET A 134 -18.92 10.33 -10.80
C MET A 134 -19.91 11.17 -11.60
N SER A 135 -19.41 12.23 -12.25
CA SER A 135 -20.23 13.01 -13.18
C SER A 135 -20.44 12.26 -14.51
N VAL A 136 -21.46 12.65 -15.27
CA VAL A 136 -21.73 12.09 -16.60
C VAL A 136 -20.52 12.27 -17.53
N ALA A 137 -19.85 13.43 -17.46
CA ALA A 137 -18.68 13.73 -18.27
C ALA A 137 -17.47 12.84 -17.95
N ASP A 138 -17.29 12.46 -16.68
CA ASP A 138 -16.21 11.53 -16.30
C ASP A 138 -16.47 10.13 -16.87
N LEU A 139 -17.73 9.70 -16.90
CA LEU A 139 -18.15 8.44 -17.51
C LEU A 139 -18.01 8.46 -19.03
N ASP A 140 -18.22 9.61 -19.67
CA ASP A 140 -17.93 9.80 -21.10
C ASP A 140 -16.46 9.58 -21.43
N VAL A 141 -15.55 10.06 -20.59
CA VAL A 141 -14.10 9.86 -20.76
C VAL A 141 -13.74 8.37 -20.68
N VAL A 142 -14.28 7.65 -19.69
CA VAL A 142 -14.04 6.19 -19.56
C VAL A 142 -14.62 5.42 -20.74
N ALA A 143 -15.85 5.77 -21.14
CA ALA A 143 -16.50 5.13 -22.26
C ALA A 143 -15.69 5.34 -23.55
N ALA A 144 -15.20 6.55 -23.81
CA ALA A 144 -14.37 6.89 -24.97
C ALA A 144 -13.02 6.15 -24.99
N ALA A 145 -12.44 5.87 -23.82
CA ALA A 145 -11.17 5.17 -23.71
C ALA A 145 -11.25 3.66 -23.96
N ALA A 146 -12.43 3.05 -23.88
CA ALA A 146 -12.53 1.60 -24.08
C ALA A 146 -12.26 1.21 -25.54
N VAL A 147 -11.55 0.11 -25.73
CA VAL A 147 -11.19 -0.41 -27.06
C VAL A 147 -12.08 -1.61 -27.38
N ARG A 148 -12.64 -1.65 -28.59
CA ARG A 148 -13.41 -2.81 -29.06
C ARG A 148 -12.49 -4.02 -29.26
N VAL A 149 -12.91 -5.17 -28.75
CA VAL A 149 -12.21 -6.46 -28.84
C VAL A 149 -13.20 -7.54 -29.28
N ASP A 150 -13.00 -8.09 -30.46
CA ASP A 150 -13.78 -9.22 -30.96
C ASP A 150 -13.04 -10.54 -30.69
N VAL A 151 -13.74 -11.53 -30.12
CA VAL A 151 -13.20 -12.83 -29.75
C VAL A 151 -14.01 -13.97 -30.36
N GLU A 152 -13.31 -15.03 -30.76
CA GLU A 152 -13.91 -16.26 -31.30
C GLU A 152 -14.46 -17.14 -30.18
N PRO A 153 -15.33 -18.13 -30.46
CA PRO A 153 -15.76 -19.12 -29.47
C PRO A 153 -14.58 -19.85 -28.82
N ALA A 154 -14.72 -20.20 -27.53
CA ALA A 154 -13.72 -20.86 -26.70
C ALA A 154 -12.44 -20.04 -26.44
N PHE A 155 -12.44 -18.74 -26.74
CA PHE A 155 -11.31 -17.85 -26.45
C PHE A 155 -11.28 -17.50 -24.96
N GLU A 156 -10.14 -17.71 -24.32
CA GLU A 156 -9.91 -17.29 -22.93
C GLU A 156 -9.51 -15.82 -22.89
N VAL A 157 -10.45 -14.97 -22.48
CA VAL A 157 -10.25 -13.53 -22.31
C VAL A 157 -9.40 -13.25 -21.07
N ILE A 158 -9.64 -14.03 -20.02
CA ILE A 158 -8.90 -13.98 -18.76
C ILE A 158 -8.56 -15.41 -18.37
N GLN A 159 -7.35 -15.64 -17.87
CA GLN A 159 -6.91 -16.93 -17.34
C GLN A 159 -6.67 -16.85 -15.84
N GLN A 160 -7.24 -17.78 -15.06
CA GLN A 160 -7.03 -17.88 -13.62
C GLN A 160 -5.54 -17.98 -13.28
N GLY A 161 -5.10 -17.28 -12.23
CA GLY A 161 -3.70 -17.24 -11.79
C GLY A 161 -2.80 -16.31 -12.60
N SER A 162 -3.28 -15.77 -13.73
CA SER A 162 -2.50 -14.80 -14.51
C SER A 162 -2.27 -13.52 -13.72
N VAL A 163 -1.00 -13.11 -13.63
CA VAL A 163 -0.58 -11.80 -13.10
C VAL A 163 -0.71 -10.66 -14.13
N LYS A 164 -1.01 -10.99 -15.40
CA LYS A 164 -1.30 -9.98 -16.43
C LYS A 164 -2.74 -9.52 -16.30
N ALA A 165 -2.91 -8.29 -15.82
CA ALA A 165 -4.18 -7.77 -15.35
C ALA A 165 -4.38 -6.32 -15.80
N ASP A 166 -4.59 -6.15 -17.10
CA ASP A 166 -4.41 -4.85 -17.75
C ASP A 166 -5.72 -4.12 -18.05
N ASN A 167 -6.86 -4.84 -18.11
CA ASN A 167 -8.15 -4.29 -18.55
C ASN A 167 -9.35 -4.77 -17.73
N PHE A 168 -10.39 -3.92 -17.70
CA PHE A 168 -11.79 -4.22 -17.37
C PHE A 168 -12.54 -4.50 -18.67
N TYR A 169 -13.51 -5.41 -18.66
CA TYR A 169 -14.23 -5.78 -19.86
C TYR A 169 -15.74 -5.60 -19.68
N VAL A 170 -16.39 -5.08 -20.71
CA VAL A 170 -17.85 -5.01 -20.84
C VAL A 170 -18.26 -5.84 -22.04
N VAL A 171 -19.29 -6.69 -21.88
CA VAL A 171 -19.81 -7.55 -22.93
C VAL A 171 -20.81 -6.78 -23.78
N SER A 172 -20.49 -6.58 -25.06
CA SER A 172 -21.38 -5.94 -26.02
C SER A 172 -22.23 -6.93 -26.79
N ALA A 173 -21.72 -8.11 -27.09
CA ALA A 173 -22.46 -9.17 -27.78
C ALA A 173 -21.80 -10.53 -27.53
N GLY A 174 -22.57 -11.60 -27.62
CA GLY A 174 -22.11 -12.96 -27.38
C GLY A 174 -22.18 -13.38 -25.91
N GLU A 175 -21.85 -14.64 -25.68
CA GLU A 175 -21.93 -15.28 -24.36
C GLU A 175 -20.56 -15.69 -23.85
N LEU A 176 -20.32 -15.49 -22.56
CA LEU A 176 -19.10 -15.90 -21.88
C LEU A 176 -19.45 -16.67 -20.60
N VAL A 177 -18.50 -17.49 -20.16
CA VAL A 177 -18.57 -18.22 -18.90
C VAL A 177 -17.36 -17.85 -18.03
N VAL A 178 -17.62 -17.63 -16.75
CA VAL A 178 -16.62 -17.49 -15.71
C VAL A 178 -16.45 -18.84 -15.03
N GLU A 179 -15.24 -19.38 -15.09
CA GLU A 179 -14.87 -20.68 -14.53
C GLU A 179 -13.81 -20.48 -13.44
N LYS A 180 -14.04 -21.08 -12.27
CA LYS A 180 -13.07 -21.09 -11.16
C LYS A 180 -12.77 -22.54 -10.79
N ASP A 181 -11.50 -22.91 -10.80
CA ASP A 181 -11.05 -24.27 -10.50
C ASP A 181 -11.73 -25.33 -11.40
N GLY A 182 -12.11 -24.93 -12.63
CA GLY A 182 -12.81 -25.78 -13.60
C GLY A 182 -14.33 -25.83 -13.44
N GLU A 183 -14.90 -25.22 -12.40
CA GLU A 183 -16.35 -25.13 -12.20
C GLU A 183 -16.92 -23.83 -12.75
N LYS A 184 -18.10 -23.90 -13.39
CA LYS A 184 -18.81 -22.73 -13.91
C LYS A 184 -19.43 -21.94 -12.76
N VAL A 185 -18.95 -20.72 -12.55
CA VAL A 185 -19.40 -19.83 -11.47
C VAL A 185 -20.44 -18.83 -11.95
N GLN A 186 -20.28 -18.31 -13.18
CA GLN A 186 -21.15 -17.26 -13.71
C GLN A 186 -21.24 -17.35 -15.24
N HIS A 187 -22.39 -16.97 -15.78
CA HIS A 187 -22.59 -16.74 -17.21
C HIS A 187 -22.74 -15.23 -17.44
N LEU A 188 -22.12 -14.73 -18.50
CA LEU A 188 -22.08 -13.31 -18.84
C LEU A 188 -22.59 -13.14 -20.27
N GLU A 189 -23.55 -12.22 -20.42
CA GLU A 189 -24.18 -11.84 -21.68
C GLU A 189 -24.14 -10.32 -21.86
N HIS A 190 -24.89 -9.78 -22.83
CA HIS A 190 -24.94 -8.35 -23.13
C HIS A 190 -25.14 -7.49 -21.87
N GLY A 191 -24.26 -6.49 -21.67
CA GLY A 191 -24.26 -5.61 -20.51
C GLY A 191 -23.51 -6.17 -19.29
N GLY A 192 -23.17 -7.46 -19.28
CA GLY A 192 -22.30 -8.07 -18.28
C GLY A 192 -20.90 -7.44 -18.28
N SER A 193 -20.24 -7.44 -17.12
CA SER A 193 -18.88 -6.90 -16.98
C SER A 193 -18.02 -7.73 -16.04
N PHE A 194 -16.70 -7.69 -16.26
CA PHE A 194 -15.76 -8.52 -15.53
C PHE A 194 -14.32 -7.99 -15.58
N GLY A 195 -13.48 -8.44 -14.65
CA GLY A 195 -12.05 -8.14 -14.61
C GLY A 195 -11.66 -7.00 -13.67
N GLU A 196 -12.59 -6.52 -12.86
CA GLU A 196 -12.47 -5.45 -11.87
C GLU A 196 -11.48 -5.75 -10.72
N LEU A 197 -11.42 -7.01 -10.25
CA LEU A 197 -10.62 -7.39 -9.09
C LEU A 197 -9.11 -7.16 -9.28
N ALA A 198 -8.59 -7.52 -10.46
CA ALA A 198 -7.16 -7.38 -10.70
C ALA A 198 -6.74 -5.91 -10.91
N LEU A 199 -7.69 -5.05 -11.30
CA LEU A 199 -7.50 -3.60 -11.48
C LEU A 199 -7.52 -2.84 -10.16
N LEU A 200 -8.33 -3.29 -9.20
CA LEU A 200 -8.41 -2.72 -7.86
C LEU A 200 -7.25 -3.20 -6.96
N TYR A 201 -6.83 -4.45 -7.08
CA TYR A 201 -5.99 -5.10 -6.05
C TYR A 201 -4.58 -5.52 -6.50
N ARG A 202 -4.19 -5.30 -7.77
CA ARG A 202 -2.92 -5.86 -8.34
C ARG A 202 -2.75 -7.35 -8.01
N ALA A 203 -3.87 -8.07 -7.91
CA ALA A 203 -3.91 -9.49 -7.58
C ALA A 203 -3.93 -10.35 -8.87
N PRO A 204 -3.47 -11.61 -8.82
CA PRO A 204 -3.68 -12.56 -9.89
C PRO A 204 -5.16 -12.70 -10.24
N ARG A 205 -5.47 -13.00 -11.50
CA ARG A 205 -6.84 -13.20 -11.97
C ARG A 205 -7.50 -14.36 -11.20
N ALA A 206 -8.63 -14.08 -10.55
CA ALA A 206 -9.27 -15.01 -9.62
C ALA A 206 -10.08 -16.15 -10.28
N ALA A 207 -10.35 -16.03 -11.57
CA ALA A 207 -11.12 -17.00 -12.37
C ALA A 207 -10.71 -16.87 -13.85
N THR A 208 -10.96 -17.93 -14.62
CA THR A 208 -10.85 -17.92 -16.08
C THR A 208 -12.17 -17.41 -16.67
N VAL A 209 -12.10 -16.52 -17.66
CA VAL A 209 -13.28 -16.08 -18.41
C VAL A 209 -13.10 -16.51 -19.86
N ARG A 210 -14.02 -17.35 -20.35
CA ARG A 210 -13.96 -17.94 -21.68
C ARG A 210 -15.23 -17.61 -22.47
N SER A 211 -15.09 -17.28 -23.74
CA SER A 211 -16.25 -17.10 -24.64
C SER A 211 -16.89 -18.45 -24.98
N LEU A 212 -18.21 -18.51 -24.95
CA LEU A 212 -19.00 -19.66 -25.42
C LEU A 212 -19.36 -19.53 -26.90
N THR A 213 -19.65 -18.30 -27.33
CA THR A 213 -19.90 -17.93 -28.74
C THR A 213 -18.84 -16.96 -29.23
N ALA A 214 -18.89 -16.58 -30.51
CA ALA A 214 -18.21 -15.36 -30.93
C ALA A 214 -18.78 -14.19 -30.11
N ALA A 215 -17.92 -13.33 -29.59
CA ALA A 215 -18.31 -12.26 -28.69
C ALA A 215 -17.57 -10.95 -29.01
N THR A 216 -18.25 -9.84 -28.79
CA THR A 216 -17.69 -8.48 -28.89
C THR A 216 -17.63 -7.89 -27.49
N LEU A 217 -16.45 -7.42 -27.11
CA LEU A 217 -16.15 -6.84 -25.81
C LEU A 217 -15.65 -5.41 -25.95
N PHE A 218 -15.82 -4.60 -24.92
CA PHE A 218 -15.11 -3.35 -24.74
C PHE A 218 -14.10 -3.49 -23.59
N ALA A 219 -12.82 -3.40 -23.93
CA ALA A 219 -11.72 -3.44 -22.97
C ALA A 219 -11.35 -2.03 -22.53
N ILE A 220 -11.51 -1.72 -21.24
CA ILE A 220 -11.12 -0.45 -20.63
C ILE A 220 -9.75 -0.65 -19.95
N PRO A 221 -8.70 0.07 -20.38
CA PRO A 221 -7.39 -0.03 -19.76
C PRO A 221 -7.39 0.42 -18.30
N ARG A 222 -6.60 -0.27 -17.48
CA ARG A 222 -6.45 0.02 -16.04
C ARG A 222 -6.11 1.48 -15.74
N GLN A 223 -5.22 2.06 -16.54
CA GLN A 223 -4.72 3.42 -16.29
C GLN A 223 -5.83 4.46 -16.43
N GLU A 224 -6.72 4.28 -17.41
CA GLU A 224 -7.85 5.16 -17.68
C GLU A 224 -8.93 5.05 -16.60
N LEU A 225 -9.23 3.82 -16.17
CA LEU A 225 -10.12 3.58 -15.05
C LEU A 225 -9.57 4.25 -13.76
N ARG A 226 -8.24 4.19 -13.53
CA ARG A 226 -7.58 4.78 -12.35
C ARG A 226 -7.58 6.31 -12.36
N VAL A 227 -7.30 6.94 -13.49
CA VAL A 227 -7.30 8.41 -13.63
C VAL A 227 -8.70 8.96 -13.34
N VAL A 228 -9.73 8.27 -13.83
CA VAL A 228 -11.10 8.73 -13.65
C VAL A 228 -11.63 8.45 -12.23
N MET A 229 -11.23 7.34 -11.60
CA MET A 229 -11.54 7.09 -10.18
C MET A 229 -10.89 8.12 -9.22
N GLN A 230 -9.90 8.88 -9.69
CA GLN A 230 -9.29 9.99 -8.94
C GLN A 230 -9.98 11.34 -9.19
N ALA A 231 -10.84 11.47 -10.20
CA ALA A 231 -11.45 12.74 -10.58
C ALA A 231 -12.42 13.32 -9.53
N PRO A 232 -13.28 12.53 -8.85
CA PRO A 232 -14.10 13.04 -7.75
C PRO A 232 -13.27 13.55 -6.57
N LEU A 233 -12.14 12.88 -6.28
CA LEU A 233 -11.19 13.32 -5.25
C LEU A 233 -10.49 14.61 -5.65
N LYS A 234 -10.03 14.72 -6.90
CA LYS A 234 -9.41 15.94 -7.44
C LYS A 234 -10.38 17.13 -7.41
N LYS A 235 -11.63 16.94 -7.81
CA LYS A 235 -12.68 17.98 -7.78
C LYS A 235 -13.03 18.38 -6.34
N LYS A 236 -12.98 17.45 -5.39
CA LYS A 236 -13.16 17.72 -3.96
C LYS A 236 -11.99 18.55 -3.40
N ILE A 237 -10.75 18.20 -3.75
CA ILE A 237 -9.53 18.94 -3.38
C ILE A 237 -9.55 20.35 -3.98
N GLU A 238 -9.94 20.52 -5.25
CA GLU A 238 -10.11 21.84 -5.89
C GLU A 238 -11.17 22.70 -5.17
N GLY A 239 -12.27 22.08 -4.73
CA GLY A 239 -13.30 22.74 -3.93
C GLY A 239 -12.79 23.20 -2.56
N PHE A 240 -11.99 22.37 -1.88
CA PHE A 240 -11.36 22.71 -0.61
C PHE A 240 -10.27 23.78 -0.75
N ALA A 241 -9.44 23.73 -1.80
CA ALA A 241 -8.45 24.75 -2.11
C ALA A 241 -9.11 26.12 -2.33
N THR A 242 -10.27 26.13 -3.00
CA THR A 242 -11.08 27.34 -3.19
C THR A 242 -11.63 27.87 -1.86
N LEU A 243 -12.09 26.99 -0.97
CA LEU A 243 -12.58 27.35 0.36
C LEU A 243 -11.47 27.92 1.24
N LEU A 244 -10.27 27.34 1.21
CA LEU A 244 -9.10 27.83 1.94
C LEU A 244 -8.75 29.27 1.58
N GLY A 245 -8.98 29.67 0.32
CA GLY A 245 -8.89 31.07 -0.12
C GLY A 245 -9.85 32.05 0.56
N ARG A 246 -10.84 31.55 1.30
CA ARG A 246 -11.88 32.34 2.01
C ARG A 246 -11.73 32.28 3.52
N VAL A 247 -10.77 31.53 4.04
CA VAL A 247 -10.43 31.49 5.46
C VAL A 247 -9.43 32.62 5.73
N ASP A 248 -9.76 33.57 6.61
CA ASP A 248 -8.98 34.81 6.74
C ASP A 248 -7.50 34.60 7.08
N ILE A 249 -7.17 33.56 7.86
CA ILE A 249 -5.78 33.22 8.22
C ILE A 249 -5.03 32.46 7.11
N LEU A 250 -5.74 31.89 6.12
CA LEU A 250 -5.18 31.06 5.03
C LEU A 250 -5.36 31.67 3.63
N LYS A 251 -6.06 32.81 3.51
CA LYS A 251 -6.35 33.44 2.21
C LYS A 251 -5.10 33.91 1.47
N HIS A 252 -4.04 34.25 2.20
CA HIS A 252 -2.78 34.78 1.68
C HIS A 252 -1.88 33.75 1.00
N LEU A 253 -2.23 32.47 1.13
CA LEU A 253 -1.43 31.37 0.62
C LEU A 253 -1.45 31.26 -0.90
N GLY A 254 -0.33 30.79 -1.45
CA GLY A 254 -0.20 30.41 -2.84
C GLY A 254 -1.13 29.25 -3.22
N ASN A 255 -1.38 29.09 -4.51
CA ASN A 255 -2.26 28.02 -5.01
C ASN A 255 -1.72 26.62 -4.68
N ASP A 256 -0.39 26.44 -4.71
CA ASP A 256 0.26 25.16 -4.41
C ASP A 256 0.14 24.81 -2.92
N GLU A 257 0.30 25.79 -2.03
CA GLU A 257 0.12 25.64 -0.58
C GLU A 257 -1.34 25.33 -0.23
N LYS A 258 -2.28 26.00 -0.89
CA LYS A 258 -3.72 25.71 -0.76
C LYS A 258 -4.07 24.32 -1.25
N ALA A 259 -3.47 23.85 -2.35
CA ALA A 259 -3.68 22.50 -2.85
C ALA A 259 -3.14 21.45 -1.87
N MET A 260 -1.96 21.70 -1.29
CA MET A 260 -1.37 20.84 -0.25
C MET A 260 -2.25 20.77 1.00
N LEU A 261 -2.71 21.92 1.50
CA LEU A 261 -3.62 21.97 2.64
C LEU A 261 -4.99 21.35 2.33
N ALA A 262 -5.51 21.54 1.12
CA ALA A 262 -6.78 20.96 0.70
C ALA A 262 -6.74 19.44 0.68
N ASP A 263 -5.59 18.85 0.35
CA ASP A 263 -5.36 17.40 0.42
C ASP A 263 -5.30 16.89 1.88
N ALA A 264 -4.85 17.75 2.81
CA ALA A 264 -4.78 17.45 4.24
C ALA A 264 -6.09 17.72 5.01
N LEU A 265 -7.10 18.37 4.40
CA LEU A 265 -8.36 18.70 5.05
C LEU A 265 -9.27 17.49 5.24
N ILE A 266 -9.82 17.36 6.44
CA ILE A 266 -10.68 16.27 6.88
C ILE A 266 -12.12 16.75 7.00
N GLU A 267 -13.08 16.13 6.33
CA GLU A 267 -14.49 16.43 6.56
C GLU A 267 -15.04 15.69 7.80
N MET A 268 -15.63 16.42 8.74
CA MET A 268 -16.28 15.88 9.94
C MET A 268 -17.72 16.39 10.02
N THR A 269 -18.62 15.55 10.55
CA THR A 269 -20.03 15.91 10.79
C THR A 269 -20.36 15.73 12.26
N PHE A 270 -21.05 16.71 12.81
CA PHE A 270 -21.57 16.73 14.17
C PHE A 270 -23.07 16.99 14.16
N TYR A 271 -23.78 16.46 15.14
CA TYR A 271 -25.22 16.63 15.31
C TYR A 271 -25.52 17.54 16.49
N LYS A 272 -26.70 18.16 16.49
CA LYS A 272 -27.11 19.12 17.51
C LYS A 272 -26.84 18.63 18.94
N GLY A 273 -26.14 19.45 19.71
CA GLY A 273 -25.77 19.18 21.09
C GLY A 273 -24.42 18.47 21.27
N GLU A 274 -23.81 17.97 20.19
CA GLU A 274 -22.47 17.38 20.27
C GLU A 274 -21.39 18.46 20.47
N THR A 275 -20.43 18.14 21.34
CA THR A 275 -19.29 19.01 21.62
C THR A 275 -18.16 18.70 20.64
N ILE A 276 -17.70 19.72 19.92
CA ILE A 276 -16.61 19.65 18.92
C ILE A 276 -15.27 19.94 19.59
N ILE A 277 -15.23 20.91 20.51
CA ILE A 277 -14.05 21.28 21.31
C ILE A 277 -14.53 21.47 22.74
N GLN A 278 -13.76 21.01 23.72
CA GLN A 278 -14.00 21.27 25.13
C GLN A 278 -12.97 22.28 25.68
N GLN A 279 -13.45 23.29 26.41
CA GLN A 279 -12.59 24.27 27.08
C GLN A 279 -11.65 23.58 28.07
N GLY A 280 -10.37 23.97 28.07
CA GLY A 280 -9.34 23.47 28.97
C GLY A 280 -8.58 22.24 28.48
N GLU A 281 -9.02 21.59 27.40
CA GLU A 281 -8.26 20.48 26.79
C GLU A 281 -7.09 20.99 25.95
N GLU A 282 -6.07 20.15 25.74
CA GLU A 282 -5.01 20.45 24.77
C GLU A 282 -5.57 20.40 23.35
N GLY A 283 -5.15 21.35 22.51
CA GLY A 283 -5.64 21.47 21.13
C GLY A 283 -4.58 21.14 20.10
N ASP A 284 -4.86 20.17 19.23
CA ASP A 284 -3.99 19.75 18.11
C ASP A 284 -4.65 19.91 16.73
N THR A 285 -5.88 20.42 16.68
CA THR A 285 -6.69 20.45 15.46
C THR A 285 -7.31 21.83 15.23
N PHE A 286 -7.15 22.35 14.03
CA PHE A 286 -7.80 23.55 13.49
C PHE A 286 -9.08 23.14 12.74
N TYR A 287 -10.17 23.90 12.88
CA TYR A 287 -11.44 23.58 12.23
C TYR A 287 -11.95 24.75 11.39
N ILE A 288 -12.45 24.46 10.20
CA ILE A 288 -13.15 25.36 9.31
C ILE A 288 -14.62 24.95 9.30
N LEU A 289 -15.53 25.85 9.65
CA LEU A 289 -16.96 25.59 9.64
C LEU A 289 -17.49 25.63 8.20
N TYR A 290 -17.81 24.47 7.66
CA TYR A 290 -18.24 24.30 6.28
C TYR A 290 -19.75 24.54 6.12
N ASP A 291 -20.55 23.90 6.98
CA ASP A 291 -22.01 23.99 6.97
C ASP A 291 -22.60 23.85 8.38
N GLY A 292 -23.80 24.37 8.60
CA GLY A 292 -24.47 24.38 9.90
C GLY A 292 -24.02 25.50 10.84
N GLN A 293 -24.42 25.42 12.10
CA GLN A 293 -24.20 26.45 13.12
C GLN A 293 -23.60 25.84 14.38
N VAL A 294 -22.63 26.52 14.99
CA VAL A 294 -22.06 26.14 16.29
C VAL A 294 -22.21 27.27 17.29
N SER A 295 -22.35 26.91 18.57
CA SER A 295 -22.30 27.82 19.71
C SER A 295 -20.91 27.77 20.35
N VAL A 296 -20.39 28.95 20.72
CA VAL A 296 -19.13 29.12 21.43
C VAL A 296 -19.44 29.43 22.88
N LEU A 297 -18.94 28.62 23.81
CA LEU A 297 -19.17 28.76 25.24
C LEU A 297 -17.86 29.00 25.98
N VAL A 298 -17.85 29.97 26.89
CA VAL A 298 -16.74 30.20 27.84
C VAL A 298 -17.33 30.13 29.24
N ASP A 299 -16.75 29.29 30.09
CA ASP A 299 -17.24 29.02 31.45
C ASP A 299 -18.74 28.65 31.47
N ASN A 300 -19.13 27.82 30.50
CA ASN A 300 -20.51 27.37 30.23
C ASN A 300 -21.52 28.47 29.86
N GLN A 301 -21.08 29.69 29.55
CA GLN A 301 -21.93 30.74 29.02
C GLN A 301 -21.72 30.90 27.52
N GLU A 302 -22.81 30.94 26.73
CA GLU A 302 -22.75 31.16 25.29
C GLU A 302 -22.31 32.61 25.00
N VAL A 303 -21.14 32.77 24.39
CA VAL A 303 -20.55 34.08 24.07
C VAL A 303 -20.68 34.44 22.59
N ALA A 304 -20.85 33.45 21.71
CA ALA A 304 -21.02 33.68 20.27
C ALA A 304 -21.70 32.50 19.56
N LYS A 305 -22.18 32.75 18.34
CA LYS A 305 -22.60 31.72 17.38
C LYS A 305 -21.87 31.92 16.06
N LEU A 306 -21.34 30.84 15.50
CA LEU A 306 -20.67 30.84 14.21
C LEU A 306 -21.53 30.07 13.20
N GLN A 307 -21.61 30.59 11.98
CA GLN A 307 -22.41 30.02 10.90
C GLN A 307 -21.51 29.57 9.76
N GLY A 308 -21.67 28.33 9.30
CA GLY A 308 -21.06 27.83 8.08
C GLY A 308 -21.76 28.44 6.88
N THR A 309 -20.98 28.96 5.94
CA THR A 309 -21.51 29.59 4.73
C THR A 309 -20.65 29.22 3.54
N ALA A 310 -21.26 28.62 2.52
CA ALA A 310 -20.59 28.28 1.27
C ALA A 310 -20.25 29.51 0.39
N ASN A 311 -20.83 30.69 0.65
CA ASN A 311 -20.82 31.84 -0.27
C ASN A 311 -20.12 33.11 0.29
N SER A 312 -19.58 33.08 1.51
CA SER A 312 -18.89 34.21 2.17
C SER A 312 -17.61 33.75 2.86
N ASN A 313 -16.92 34.63 3.61
CA ASN A 313 -15.77 34.25 4.41
C ASN A 313 -16.10 33.03 5.28
N ALA A 314 -15.20 32.04 5.27
CA ALA A 314 -15.39 30.80 5.99
C ALA A 314 -14.99 31.00 7.45
N ASN A 315 -15.96 30.84 8.36
CA ASN A 315 -15.69 30.84 9.80
C ASN A 315 -14.80 29.65 10.17
N PHE A 316 -13.95 29.84 11.16
CA PHE A 316 -13.04 28.82 11.67
C PHE A 316 -12.93 28.94 13.19
N PHE A 317 -12.38 27.92 13.84
CA PHE A 317 -12.13 27.93 15.27
C PHE A 317 -11.02 26.95 15.66
N GLY A 318 -10.46 27.17 16.83
CA GLY A 318 -9.47 26.31 17.46
C GLY A 318 -8.03 26.76 17.26
N GLU A 319 -7.76 27.71 16.36
CA GLU A 319 -6.46 28.23 15.94
C GLU A 319 -5.56 28.68 17.09
N ARG A 320 -6.14 29.28 18.14
CA ARG A 320 -5.39 29.85 19.27
C ARG A 320 -4.58 28.80 20.02
N ALA A 321 -5.16 27.61 20.23
CA ALA A 321 -4.47 26.51 20.90
C ALA A 321 -3.26 26.02 20.09
N LEU A 322 -3.33 26.08 18.76
CA LEU A 322 -2.23 25.66 17.89
C LEU A 322 -1.14 26.71 17.79
N LEU A 323 -1.50 28.01 17.76
CA LEU A 323 -0.55 29.12 17.63
C LEU A 323 0.20 29.43 18.92
N ASN A 324 -0.48 29.36 20.07
CA ASN A 324 0.07 29.81 21.34
C ASN A 324 0.49 28.66 22.27
N ASP A 325 0.21 27.41 21.89
CA ASP A 325 0.39 26.23 22.75
C ASP A 325 -0.37 26.34 24.08
N GLU A 326 -1.58 26.89 24.00
CA GLU A 326 -2.47 27.10 25.13
C GLU A 326 -3.62 26.08 25.12
N PRO A 327 -4.16 25.69 26.29
CA PRO A 327 -5.41 24.93 26.36
C PRO A 327 -6.56 25.64 25.61
N ARG A 328 -7.52 24.87 25.11
CA ARG A 328 -8.68 25.38 24.39
C ARG A 328 -9.41 26.43 25.22
N ALA A 329 -9.53 27.64 24.67
CA ALA A 329 -10.08 28.80 25.39
C ALA A 329 -11.61 28.78 25.53
N ALA A 330 -12.31 27.94 24.77
CA ALA A 330 -13.76 27.86 24.74
C ALA A 330 -14.22 26.45 24.35
N THR A 331 -15.43 26.11 24.77
CA THR A 331 -16.15 24.91 24.32
C THR A 331 -16.94 25.27 23.06
N ILE A 332 -16.93 24.39 22.05
CA ILE A 332 -17.67 24.55 20.80
C ILE A 332 -18.70 23.45 20.70
N VAL A 333 -19.98 23.79 20.53
CA VAL A 333 -21.09 22.83 20.49
C VAL A 333 -21.90 23.01 19.22
N ALA A 334 -22.28 21.92 18.57
CA ALA A 334 -23.17 21.94 17.41
C ALA A 334 -24.57 22.47 17.79
N ASN A 335 -25.03 23.52 17.11
CA ASN A 335 -26.30 24.19 17.40
C ASN A 335 -27.40 23.91 16.34
N SER A 336 -27.03 23.53 15.12
CA SER A 336 -27.96 23.04 14.10
C SER A 336 -28.06 21.51 14.09
N ASP A 337 -29.12 20.97 13.47
CA ASP A 337 -29.37 19.51 13.39
C ASP A 337 -28.19 18.74 12.81
N LYS A 338 -27.50 19.35 11.83
CA LYS A 338 -26.25 18.88 11.26
C LYS A 338 -25.27 20.04 11.15
N VAL A 339 -24.03 19.80 11.52
CA VAL A 339 -22.90 20.71 11.38
C VAL A 339 -21.81 19.95 10.64
N MET A 340 -21.24 20.56 9.59
CA MET A 340 -20.07 20.03 8.90
C MET A 340 -18.88 20.95 9.09
N VAL A 341 -17.74 20.38 9.45
CA VAL A 341 -16.48 21.10 9.60
C VAL A 341 -15.39 20.42 8.78
N LEU A 342 -14.42 21.19 8.31
CA LEU A 342 -13.18 20.67 7.79
C LEU A 342 -12.09 20.82 8.86
N ALA A 343 -11.49 19.73 9.29
CA ALA A 343 -10.42 19.71 10.28
C ALA A 343 -9.04 19.62 9.61
N LEU A 344 -8.05 20.28 10.21
CA LEU A 344 -6.66 20.31 9.78
C LEU A 344 -5.79 20.15 11.02
N ASP A 345 -4.83 19.24 11.02
CA ASP A 345 -3.96 19.05 12.19
C ASP A 345 -2.96 20.19 12.38
N ARG A 346 -2.35 20.21 13.57
CA ARG A 346 -1.40 21.22 14.02
C ARG A 346 -0.21 21.40 13.12
N GLU A 347 0.36 20.33 12.61
CA GLU A 347 1.59 20.42 11.83
C GLU A 347 1.31 21.03 10.47
N HIS A 348 0.24 20.59 9.80
CA HIS A 348 -0.18 21.16 8.52
C HIS A 348 -0.63 22.62 8.67
N PHE A 349 -1.31 22.96 9.77
CA PHE A 349 -1.70 24.34 10.06
C PHE A 349 -0.49 25.24 10.34
N LEU A 350 0.46 24.80 11.18
CA LEU A 350 1.65 25.58 11.55
C LEU A 350 2.66 25.72 10.42
N MET A 351 2.77 24.73 9.53
CA MET A 351 3.61 24.80 8.33
C MET A 351 3.33 26.05 7.49
N VAL A 352 2.15 26.63 7.63
CA VAL A 352 1.60 27.59 6.69
C VAL A 352 1.26 28.93 7.35
N VAL A 353 0.78 28.91 8.59
CA VAL A 353 0.41 30.15 9.31
C VAL A 353 1.64 30.81 9.98
N ASN A 354 2.68 30.04 10.25
CA ASN A 354 3.84 30.54 11.00
C ASN A 354 5.15 29.85 10.57
N PRO A 355 5.59 30.04 9.30
CA PRO A 355 6.84 29.48 8.82
C PRO A 355 8.04 29.88 9.71
N ASP A 356 8.00 31.09 10.28
CA ASP A 356 9.06 31.62 11.16
C ASP A 356 8.95 31.20 12.63
N GLN A 357 7.75 30.93 13.20
CA GLN A 357 7.67 30.41 14.59
C GLN A 357 8.04 28.93 14.70
N MET A 358 8.02 28.17 13.59
CA MET A 358 8.70 26.87 13.57
C MET A 358 10.22 27.00 13.82
N VAL A 359 10.81 28.19 13.63
CA VAL A 359 12.21 28.50 13.93
C VAL A 359 12.42 28.91 15.39
N HIS A 360 11.39 29.42 16.10
CA HIS A 360 11.60 30.09 17.40
C HIS A 360 10.66 29.70 18.57
N GLY A 361 9.58 28.94 18.37
CA GLY A 361 8.64 28.57 19.44
C GLY A 361 9.05 27.36 20.30
N LEU A 362 10.24 26.81 20.07
CA LEU A 362 10.62 25.52 20.63
C LEU A 362 11.63 25.57 21.78
N SER A 363 11.98 26.68 22.42
CA SER A 363 13.23 26.79 23.21
C SER A 363 14.45 26.36 22.36
N PRO A 364 15.51 27.18 22.24
CA PRO A 364 16.62 26.85 21.36
C PRO A 364 17.48 25.72 21.97
N LYS A 365 17.05 24.46 21.79
CA LYS A 365 17.97 23.33 21.67
C LYS A 365 18.25 23.17 20.18
N GLN A 366 19.47 23.55 19.81
CA GLN A 366 20.02 23.73 18.46
C GLN A 366 19.40 22.82 17.40
N ALA A 367 18.67 23.39 16.43
CA ALA A 367 18.36 22.70 15.18
C ALA A 367 19.70 22.47 14.44
N VAL A 368 20.18 21.23 14.46
CA VAL A 368 21.40 20.85 13.73
C VAL A 368 21.01 20.61 12.28
N SER A 369 21.60 21.35 11.35
CA SER A 369 21.51 21.03 9.93
C SER A 369 22.41 19.83 9.64
N TYR A 370 21.85 18.74 9.09
CA TYR A 370 22.64 17.59 8.65
C TYR A 370 23.06 17.79 7.19
N GLU A 371 24.33 17.53 6.91
CA GLU A 371 24.82 17.47 5.53
C GLU A 371 25.13 16.02 5.15
N LEU A 372 24.64 15.57 3.99
CA LEU A 372 24.91 14.21 3.49
C LEU A 372 26.42 13.91 3.41
N LYS A 373 27.24 14.91 3.06
CA LYS A 373 28.71 14.81 3.02
C LYS A 373 29.35 14.57 4.39
N ALA A 374 28.69 14.99 5.46
CA ALA A 374 29.17 14.80 6.83
C ALA A 374 28.77 13.43 7.42
N LEU A 375 28.09 12.57 6.65
CA LEU A 375 27.64 11.24 7.08
C LEU A 375 28.62 10.15 6.63
N GLN A 376 29.52 9.75 7.54
CA GLN A 376 30.50 8.70 7.29
C GLN A 376 29.84 7.31 7.24
N TYR A 377 30.10 6.54 6.18
CA TYR A 377 29.66 5.14 6.07
C TYR A 377 30.29 4.24 7.14
N LYS A 378 29.47 3.39 7.76
CA LYS A 378 29.92 2.38 8.74
C LYS A 378 29.60 0.95 8.33
N GLY A 379 28.50 0.72 7.61
CA GLY A 379 28.13 -0.61 7.16
C GLY A 379 26.77 -0.67 6.48
N LEU A 380 26.46 -1.84 5.91
CA LEU A 380 25.13 -2.16 5.41
C LEU A 380 24.29 -2.67 6.59
N LEU A 381 23.03 -2.23 6.66
CA LEU A 381 22.04 -2.74 7.63
C LEU A 381 21.01 -3.65 6.94
N GLY A 382 20.70 -3.37 5.68
CA GLY A 382 19.83 -4.22 4.87
C GLY A 382 19.55 -3.62 3.48
N CYS A 383 18.78 -4.33 2.67
CA CYS A 383 18.23 -3.80 1.41
C CYS A 383 16.71 -3.96 1.43
N GLY A 384 16.01 -2.97 0.90
CA GLY A 384 14.57 -3.01 0.69
C GLY A 384 14.22 -3.02 -0.80
N GLY A 385 12.94 -3.06 -1.12
CA GLY A 385 12.47 -3.18 -2.52
C GLY A 385 12.98 -2.09 -3.46
N PHE A 386 13.20 -0.86 -2.97
CA PHE A 386 13.62 0.29 -3.79
C PHE A 386 15.02 0.80 -3.48
N GLY A 387 15.72 0.22 -2.50
CA GLY A 387 16.96 0.80 -2.02
C GLY A 387 17.76 -0.01 -1.03
N THR A 388 18.74 0.65 -0.42
CA THR A 388 19.62 0.08 0.61
C THR A 388 19.56 0.91 1.88
N VAL A 389 19.75 0.27 3.03
CA VAL A 389 19.83 0.95 4.33
C VAL A 389 21.25 0.76 4.87
N THR A 390 21.93 1.87 5.15
CA THR A 390 23.33 1.87 5.58
C THR A 390 23.50 2.60 6.90
N LEU A 391 24.34 2.08 7.80
CA LEU A 391 24.72 2.75 9.03
C LEU A 391 25.65 3.92 8.71
N ARG A 392 25.34 5.09 9.25
CA ARG A 392 26.10 6.32 9.10
C ARG A 392 26.47 6.91 10.45
N LYS A 393 27.66 7.47 10.55
CA LYS A 393 28.08 8.32 11.68
C LYS A 393 28.13 9.76 11.22
N CYS A 394 27.37 10.64 11.87
CA CYS A 394 27.44 12.07 11.61
C CYS A 394 28.73 12.61 12.21
N MET A 395 29.64 13.13 11.39
CA MET A 395 30.93 13.66 11.86
C MET A 395 30.79 14.97 12.64
N LEU A 396 29.65 15.68 12.50
CA LEU A 396 29.36 16.91 13.22
C LEU A 396 28.90 16.65 14.66
N THR A 397 28.12 15.59 14.87
CA THR A 397 27.47 15.31 16.16
C THR A 397 28.01 14.06 16.86
N GLY A 398 28.71 13.18 16.14
CA GLY A 398 29.10 11.86 16.62
C GLY A 398 27.98 10.80 16.58
N ASN A 399 26.72 11.21 16.34
CA ASN A 399 25.56 10.34 16.41
C ASN A 399 25.48 9.37 15.23
N LEU A 400 24.89 8.20 15.48
CA LEU A 400 24.63 7.19 14.47
C LEU A 400 23.25 7.38 13.84
N PHE A 401 23.12 7.01 12.57
CA PHE A 401 21.89 7.07 11.79
C PHE A 401 21.79 5.89 10.83
N ALA A 402 20.57 5.50 10.49
CA ALA A 402 20.28 4.62 9.38
C ALA A 402 19.91 5.47 8.14
N LEU A 403 20.71 5.39 7.08
CA LEU A 403 20.45 6.10 5.82
C LEU A 403 19.81 5.13 4.82
N LYS A 404 18.50 5.29 4.57
CA LYS A 404 17.74 4.57 3.54
C LYS A 404 17.87 5.32 2.22
N THR A 405 18.63 4.78 1.28
CA THR A 405 18.90 5.34 -0.05
C THR A 405 18.05 4.63 -1.11
N LEU A 406 17.18 5.37 -1.80
CA LEU A 406 16.23 4.88 -2.79
C LEU A 406 16.59 5.33 -4.22
N SER A 407 16.46 4.44 -5.21
CA SER A 407 16.68 4.79 -6.64
C SER A 407 15.48 5.53 -7.23
N LYS A 408 15.68 6.79 -7.66
CA LYS A 408 14.62 7.58 -8.31
C LYS A 408 14.13 6.95 -9.62
N GLY A 409 15.06 6.43 -10.42
CA GLY A 409 14.73 5.77 -11.69
C GLY A 409 13.85 4.54 -11.47
N TYR A 410 14.15 3.74 -10.46
CA TYR A 410 13.37 2.56 -10.15
C TYR A 410 12.00 2.90 -9.53
N ILE A 411 11.92 3.94 -8.68
CA ILE A 411 10.64 4.44 -8.14
C ILE A 411 9.69 4.85 -9.26
N VAL A 412 10.16 5.66 -10.22
CA VAL A 412 9.35 6.11 -11.37
C VAL A 412 8.95 4.93 -12.25
N GLN A 413 9.88 4.00 -12.52
CA GLN A 413 9.56 2.79 -13.29
C GLN A 413 8.43 1.96 -12.65
N GLN A 414 8.42 1.84 -11.32
CA GLN A 414 7.40 1.11 -10.56
C GLN A 414 6.15 1.93 -10.22
N ARG A 415 6.13 3.21 -10.63
CA ARG A 415 5.07 4.19 -10.33
C ARG A 415 4.76 4.27 -8.82
N GLN A 416 5.80 4.35 -7.99
CA GLN A 416 5.71 4.39 -6.53
C GLN A 416 6.06 5.77 -5.94
N GLU A 417 6.09 6.82 -6.76
CA GLU A 417 6.40 8.20 -6.36
C GLU A 417 5.51 8.63 -5.19
N LEU A 418 4.19 8.45 -5.33
CA LEU A 418 3.21 8.80 -4.29
C LEU A 418 3.42 8.02 -2.99
N ALA A 419 3.80 6.74 -3.06
CA ALA A 419 4.03 5.92 -1.88
C ALA A 419 5.27 6.39 -1.10
N VAL A 420 6.35 6.75 -1.80
CA VAL A 420 7.57 7.29 -1.18
C VAL A 420 7.32 8.66 -0.57
N MET A 421 6.58 9.53 -1.26
CA MET A 421 6.23 10.84 -0.72
C MET A 421 5.30 10.72 0.48
N ASN A 422 4.33 9.80 0.45
CA ASN A 422 3.45 9.50 1.57
C ASN A 422 4.22 8.92 2.78
N GLU A 423 5.18 8.02 2.56
CA GLU A 423 6.08 7.51 3.62
C GLU A 423 6.80 8.68 4.31
N LYS A 424 7.32 9.64 3.53
CA LYS A 424 7.95 10.86 4.07
C LYS A 424 6.98 11.67 4.92
N GLN A 425 5.78 11.96 4.42
CA GLN A 425 4.83 12.80 5.17
C GLN A 425 4.40 12.13 6.47
N ILE A 426 4.08 10.83 6.42
CA ILE A 426 3.65 10.08 7.61
C ILE A 426 4.76 10.03 8.65
N LEU A 427 6.00 9.71 8.27
CA LEU A 427 7.13 9.69 9.21
C LEU A 427 7.35 11.06 9.87
N ARG A 428 7.14 12.15 9.12
CA ARG A 428 7.24 13.51 9.67
C ARG A 428 6.16 13.83 10.71
N MET A 429 4.97 13.25 10.57
CA MET A 429 3.84 13.42 11.50
C MET A 429 3.96 12.56 12.78
N THR A 430 4.97 11.70 12.85
CA THR A 430 5.16 10.76 13.96
C THR A 430 6.26 11.20 14.92
N ASN A 431 5.95 11.12 16.21
CA ASN A 431 6.89 11.36 17.29
C ASN A 431 6.55 10.43 18.47
N SER A 432 7.04 9.20 18.40
CA SER A 432 6.82 8.16 19.41
C SER A 432 8.11 7.37 19.61
N PRO A 433 8.47 6.99 20.85
CA PRO A 433 9.65 6.15 21.07
C PRO A 433 9.52 4.75 20.43
N PHE A 434 8.29 4.33 20.09
CA PHE A 434 7.97 3.04 19.49
C PHE A 434 7.81 3.10 17.96
N ILE A 435 8.20 4.21 17.32
CA ILE A 435 8.21 4.40 15.87
C ILE A 435 9.59 4.93 15.46
N VAL A 436 10.14 4.46 14.34
CA VAL A 436 11.41 4.99 13.83
C VAL A 436 11.28 6.47 13.49
N HIS A 437 12.19 7.29 14.02
CA HIS A 437 12.13 8.73 13.79
C HIS A 437 12.87 9.14 12.50
N LEU A 438 12.27 10.04 11.73
CA LEU A 438 12.89 10.65 10.54
C LEU A 438 13.59 11.95 10.90
N ALA A 439 14.93 11.94 10.89
CA ALA A 439 15.75 13.09 11.20
C ALA A 439 15.77 14.11 10.04
N ALA A 440 16.07 13.64 8.82
CA ALA A 440 16.19 14.49 7.64
C ALA A 440 15.94 13.69 6.35
N THR A 441 15.75 14.41 5.25
CA THR A 441 15.72 13.82 3.91
C THR A 441 16.64 14.57 2.94
N PHE A 442 17.26 13.85 2.01
CA PHE A 442 18.14 14.43 1.00
C PHE A 442 17.70 14.04 -0.42
N ASN A 443 17.77 14.98 -1.35
CA ASN A 443 17.52 14.74 -2.77
C ASN A 443 18.85 14.87 -3.54
N GLU A 444 19.25 13.79 -4.23
CA GLU A 444 20.36 13.79 -5.16
C GLU A 444 19.86 13.54 -6.60
N ALA A 445 20.74 13.73 -7.58
CA ALA A 445 20.39 13.58 -8.99
C ALA A 445 19.79 12.20 -9.35
N GLN A 446 20.19 11.13 -8.65
CA GLN A 446 19.75 9.75 -8.93
C GLN A 446 19.04 9.09 -7.75
N TYR A 447 19.11 9.68 -6.56
CA TYR A 447 18.70 9.03 -5.32
C TYR A 447 17.91 9.96 -4.40
N LEU A 448 17.02 9.36 -3.62
CA LEU A 448 16.38 9.99 -2.45
C LEU A 448 16.89 9.30 -1.19
N HIS A 449 17.09 10.06 -0.12
CA HIS A 449 17.61 9.52 1.15
C HIS A 449 16.73 9.87 2.35
N PHE A 450 16.33 8.88 3.14
CA PHE A 450 15.78 9.10 4.48
C PHE A 450 16.90 8.89 5.51
N LEU A 451 17.14 9.89 6.36
CA LEU A 451 18.02 9.79 7.51
C LEU A 451 17.18 9.44 8.74
N LEU A 452 17.26 8.19 9.18
CA LEU A 452 16.42 7.61 10.21
C LEU A 452 17.21 7.34 11.50
N GLU A 453 16.50 7.28 12.62
CA GLU A 453 17.02 6.70 13.86
C GLU A 453 17.51 5.26 13.62
N PRO A 454 18.71 4.87 14.10
CA PRO A 454 19.21 3.52 13.94
C PRO A 454 18.65 2.57 15.01
N ALA A 455 17.92 1.54 14.59
CA ALA A 455 17.50 0.43 15.45
C ALA A 455 18.54 -0.71 15.37
N MET A 456 19.53 -0.68 16.27
CA MET A 456 20.74 -1.53 16.21
C MET A 456 20.52 -3.01 16.58
N GLY A 457 19.34 -3.37 17.07
CA GLY A 457 18.98 -4.72 17.49
C GLY A 457 18.55 -5.67 16.37
N GLY A 458 18.44 -5.18 15.12
CA GLY A 458 17.94 -5.95 13.98
C GLY A 458 16.42 -6.03 13.94
N ASP A 459 15.87 -6.76 12.96
CA ASP A 459 14.43 -7.03 12.87
C ASP A 459 13.98 -8.15 13.82
N LEU A 460 12.77 -8.01 14.33
CA LEU A 460 12.19 -8.92 15.31
C LEU A 460 11.91 -10.30 14.71
N PHE A 461 11.61 -10.38 13.41
CA PHE A 461 11.42 -11.64 12.69
C PHE A 461 12.66 -12.54 12.78
N THR A 462 13.84 -12.00 12.47
CA THR A 462 15.11 -12.71 12.54
C THR A 462 15.40 -13.19 13.96
N VAL A 463 15.11 -12.36 14.97
CA VAL A 463 15.28 -12.71 16.38
C VAL A 463 14.34 -13.85 16.79
N TYR A 464 13.05 -13.76 16.48
CA TYR A 464 12.06 -14.81 16.78
C TYR A 464 12.32 -16.12 16.04
N THR A 465 12.88 -16.04 14.83
CA THR A 465 13.22 -17.23 14.03
C THR A 465 14.49 -17.92 14.54
N LYS A 466 15.52 -17.16 14.92
CA LYS A 466 16.82 -17.70 15.36
C LYS A 466 16.86 -18.05 16.86
N LYS A 467 15.91 -17.56 17.66
CA LYS A 467 15.84 -17.79 19.11
C LYS A 467 14.57 -18.57 19.49
N PRO A 468 14.56 -19.34 20.58
CA PRO A 468 13.38 -20.09 21.01
C PRO A 468 12.37 -19.18 21.73
N PHE A 469 11.87 -18.15 21.05
CA PHE A 469 10.96 -17.14 21.61
C PHE A 469 9.48 -17.44 21.34
N HIS A 470 9.17 -18.34 20.40
CA HIS A 470 7.79 -18.79 20.17
C HIS A 470 7.18 -19.39 21.44
N GLY A 471 5.97 -18.95 21.77
CA GLY A 471 5.26 -19.37 22.98
C GLY A 471 5.71 -18.66 24.27
N SER A 472 6.71 -17.78 24.19
CA SER A 472 7.16 -17.03 25.36
C SER A 472 6.24 -15.84 25.67
N ALA A 473 5.41 -15.99 26.70
CA ALA A 473 4.52 -14.93 27.18
C ALA A 473 5.23 -13.59 27.51
N PRO A 474 6.39 -13.54 28.19
CA PRO A 474 7.08 -12.27 28.47
C PRO A 474 7.48 -11.49 27.20
N HIS A 475 8.14 -12.17 26.25
CA HIS A 475 8.50 -11.60 24.94
C HIS A 475 7.27 -11.12 24.17
N ALA A 476 6.25 -11.98 24.02
CA ALA A 476 5.03 -11.63 23.29
C ALA A 476 4.31 -10.42 23.92
N LYS A 477 4.18 -10.36 25.25
CA LYS A 477 3.58 -9.22 25.97
C LYS A 477 4.35 -7.93 25.71
N PHE A 478 5.67 -7.94 25.90
CA PHE A 478 6.49 -6.74 25.78
C PHE A 478 6.46 -6.14 24.38
N TYR A 479 6.64 -6.96 23.34
CA TYR A 479 6.66 -6.48 21.97
C TYR A 479 5.27 -6.08 21.46
N SER A 480 4.23 -6.84 21.80
CA SER A 480 2.85 -6.42 21.46
C SER A 480 2.44 -5.14 22.19
N ALA A 481 2.91 -4.89 23.42
CA ALA A 481 2.68 -3.63 24.13
C ALA A 481 3.39 -2.43 23.47
N CYS A 482 4.61 -2.62 22.93
CA CYS A 482 5.28 -1.59 22.11
C CYS A 482 4.44 -1.24 20.88
N VAL A 483 3.91 -2.26 20.18
CA VAL A 483 3.03 -2.07 19.01
C VAL A 483 1.73 -1.36 19.39
N VAL A 484 1.11 -1.69 20.54
CA VAL A 484 -0.08 -0.99 21.05
C VAL A 484 0.19 0.51 21.19
N ARG A 485 1.35 0.90 21.71
CA ARG A 485 1.73 2.32 21.83
C ARG A 485 2.02 2.98 20.49
N ALA A 486 2.64 2.26 19.55
CA ALA A 486 2.80 2.75 18.18
C ALA A 486 1.44 3.02 17.50
N PHE A 487 0.49 2.08 17.58
CA PHE A 487 -0.84 2.28 17.00
C PHE A 487 -1.63 3.37 17.67
N GLN A 488 -1.60 3.45 19.00
CA GLN A 488 -2.26 4.54 19.70
C GLN A 488 -1.79 5.90 19.17
N HIS A 489 -0.47 6.06 19.00
CA HIS A 489 0.11 7.29 18.46
C HIS A 489 -0.35 7.59 17.03
N LEU A 490 -0.37 6.57 16.16
CA LEU A 490 -0.79 6.70 14.76
C LEU A 490 -2.29 6.98 14.62
N HIS A 491 -3.13 6.19 15.31
CA HIS A 491 -4.59 6.25 15.21
C HIS A 491 -5.16 7.55 15.79
N GLN A 492 -4.53 8.11 16.83
CA GLN A 492 -4.86 9.45 17.34
C GLN A 492 -4.65 10.55 16.28
N ARG A 493 -3.77 10.31 15.31
CA ARG A 493 -3.50 11.19 14.16
C ARG A 493 -4.23 10.74 12.90
N HIS A 494 -5.19 9.83 13.02
CA HIS A 494 -5.90 9.23 11.89
C HIS A 494 -5.00 8.51 10.88
N ILE A 495 -3.82 8.06 11.28
CA ILE A 495 -2.92 7.29 10.42
C ILE A 495 -3.18 5.80 10.67
N ILE A 496 -3.49 5.05 9.62
CA ILE A 496 -3.56 3.59 9.66
C ILE A 496 -2.29 3.00 9.06
N TYR A 497 -1.75 1.94 9.65
CA TYR A 497 -0.43 1.41 9.30
C TYR A 497 -0.48 0.36 8.18
N ARG A 498 -1.41 -0.61 8.25
CA ARG A 498 -1.77 -1.59 7.20
C ARG A 498 -0.72 -2.62 6.75
N ASP A 499 0.50 -2.63 7.29
CA ASP A 499 1.52 -3.63 6.92
C ASP A 499 2.20 -4.27 8.15
N MET A 500 1.41 -4.61 9.16
CA MET A 500 1.96 -5.24 10.35
C MET A 500 2.46 -6.63 10.08
N LYS A 501 3.69 -6.88 10.52
CA LYS A 501 4.37 -8.17 10.53
C LYS A 501 5.70 -8.05 11.31
N PRO A 502 6.30 -9.15 11.81
CA PRO A 502 7.53 -9.09 12.60
C PRO A 502 8.72 -8.46 11.87
N GLU A 503 8.75 -8.52 10.53
CA GLU A 503 9.80 -7.93 9.68
C GLU A 503 9.81 -6.40 9.75
N ASN A 504 8.65 -5.79 10.03
CA ASN A 504 8.49 -4.33 10.14
C ASN A 504 8.65 -3.83 11.59
N LEU A 505 9.14 -4.69 12.49
CA LEU A 505 9.44 -4.38 13.88
C LEU A 505 10.94 -4.46 14.10
N LEU A 506 11.59 -3.32 14.34
CA LEU A 506 13.02 -3.28 14.64
C LEU A 506 13.26 -3.19 16.13
N LEU A 507 14.37 -3.74 16.61
CA LEU A 507 14.81 -3.60 17.99
C LEU A 507 15.88 -2.52 18.10
N ASP A 508 15.81 -1.68 19.13
CA ASP A 508 16.91 -0.79 19.49
C ASP A 508 17.95 -1.48 20.38
N SER A 509 18.98 -0.74 20.81
CA SER A 509 20.06 -1.29 21.64
C SER A 509 19.64 -1.66 23.06
N GLN A 510 18.47 -1.20 23.52
CA GLN A 510 17.88 -1.55 24.81
C GLN A 510 16.84 -2.67 24.68
N GLY A 511 16.60 -3.18 23.47
CA GLY A 511 15.60 -4.22 23.20
C GLY A 511 14.18 -3.70 23.05
N TYR A 512 13.96 -2.39 23.01
CA TYR A 512 12.65 -1.81 22.73
C TYR A 512 12.32 -1.93 21.24
N CYS A 513 11.06 -2.19 20.95
CA CYS A 513 10.59 -2.37 19.58
C CYS A 513 10.12 -1.04 18.97
N LYS A 514 10.53 -0.80 17.72
CA LYS A 514 10.19 0.35 16.89
C LYS A 514 9.55 -0.10 15.59
N VAL A 515 8.35 0.40 15.29
CA VAL A 515 7.68 0.20 14.00
C VAL A 515 8.41 0.97 12.92
N THR A 516 8.69 0.32 11.78
CA THR A 516 9.33 0.90 10.60
C THR A 516 8.47 0.70 9.34
N ASP A 517 8.96 1.13 8.18
CA ASP A 517 8.34 0.96 6.86
C ASP A 517 6.88 1.47 6.76
N PHE A 518 6.72 2.77 6.49
CA PHE A 518 5.43 3.43 6.40
C PHE A 518 4.92 3.55 4.95
N GLY A 519 5.49 2.79 4.01
CA GLY A 519 5.12 2.85 2.59
C GLY A 519 3.65 2.52 2.29
N LEU A 520 3.02 1.72 3.15
CA LEU A 520 1.60 1.36 3.07
C LEU A 520 0.74 2.06 4.12
N ALA A 521 1.34 2.84 5.02
CA ALA A 521 0.57 3.63 5.96
C ALA A 521 -0.23 4.70 5.22
N LYS A 522 -1.34 5.15 5.79
CA LYS A 522 -2.19 6.15 5.16
C LYS A 522 -2.97 6.93 6.20
N PHE A 523 -3.09 8.23 5.97
CA PHE A 523 -4.03 9.05 6.70
C PHE A 523 -5.47 8.76 6.23
N VAL A 524 -6.35 8.38 7.15
CA VAL A 524 -7.72 7.93 6.87
C VAL A 524 -8.69 8.45 7.93
N ILE A 525 -9.68 9.21 7.47
CA ILE A 525 -10.89 9.53 8.24
C ILE A 525 -12.07 8.85 7.56
N GLY A 526 -12.86 8.14 8.36
CA GLY A 526 -13.86 7.21 7.84
C GLY A 526 -13.19 5.94 7.34
N HIS A 527 -13.28 5.68 6.04
CA HIS A 527 -12.83 4.41 5.44
C HIS A 527 -11.95 4.62 4.21
N THR A 528 -10.98 3.73 4.02
CA THR A 528 -10.26 3.52 2.77
C THR A 528 -10.65 2.16 2.18
N TYR A 529 -10.51 2.01 0.87
CA TYR A 529 -10.94 0.81 0.15
C TYR A 529 -9.76 0.06 -0.50
N THR A 530 -8.58 0.69 -0.54
CA THR A 530 -7.36 0.08 -1.08
C THR A 530 -6.87 -1.03 -0.17
N THR A 531 -7.01 -2.27 -0.61
CA THR A 531 -6.47 -3.45 0.08
C THR A 531 -4.98 -3.58 -0.24
N CYS A 532 -4.14 -3.63 0.78
CA CYS A 532 -2.68 -3.74 0.70
C CYS A 532 -2.11 -4.34 1.98
N GLY A 533 -0.84 -4.77 1.94
CA GLY A 533 -0.14 -5.42 3.05
C GLY A 533 0.05 -6.92 2.80
N THR A 534 0.49 -7.63 3.84
CA THR A 534 0.68 -9.08 3.81
C THR A 534 -0.65 -9.84 3.98
N PRO A 535 -1.04 -10.74 3.05
CA PRO A 535 -2.35 -11.42 3.07
C PRO A 535 -2.73 -12.11 4.38
N GLU A 536 -1.77 -12.75 5.04
CA GLU A 536 -1.94 -13.48 6.31
C GLU A 536 -2.41 -12.57 7.47
N TYR A 537 -2.18 -11.26 7.33
CA TYR A 537 -2.53 -10.24 8.31
C TYR A 537 -3.82 -9.49 7.98
N PHE A 538 -4.47 -9.80 6.85
CA PHE A 538 -5.67 -9.08 6.43
C PHE A 538 -6.85 -9.32 7.36
N ALA A 539 -7.59 -8.24 7.62
CA ALA A 539 -8.86 -8.29 8.33
C ALA A 539 -10.02 -8.69 7.37
N PRO A 540 -11.13 -9.26 7.87
CA PRO A 540 -12.24 -9.73 7.03
C PRO A 540 -12.87 -8.63 6.17
N GLU A 541 -12.91 -7.39 6.64
CA GLU A 541 -13.42 -6.23 5.91
C GLU A 541 -12.49 -5.78 4.77
N MET A 542 -11.19 -6.06 4.88
CA MET A 542 -10.24 -5.84 3.79
C MET A 542 -10.47 -6.86 2.68
N VAL A 543 -10.69 -8.13 3.03
CA VAL A 543 -11.01 -9.22 2.10
C VAL A 543 -12.39 -9.04 1.46
N SER A 544 -13.36 -8.55 2.23
CA SER A 544 -14.74 -8.32 1.78
C SER A 544 -14.91 -7.00 1.01
N HIS A 545 -13.88 -6.13 1.04
CA HIS A 545 -13.82 -4.86 0.33
C HIS A 545 -14.94 -3.86 0.69
N VAL A 546 -15.49 -3.96 1.90
CA VAL A 546 -16.59 -3.10 2.38
C VAL A 546 -16.10 -1.73 2.90
N GLY A 547 -14.80 -1.46 2.75
CA GLY A 547 -14.13 -0.31 3.34
C GLY A 547 -13.56 -0.64 4.72
N HIS A 548 -12.44 -0.03 5.05
CA HIS A 548 -11.73 -0.29 6.31
C HIS A 548 -11.07 0.95 6.88
N ASN A 549 -10.80 0.90 8.18
CA ASN A 549 -10.23 1.99 8.97
C ASN A 549 -9.17 1.45 9.94
N ALA A 550 -8.81 2.22 10.97
CA ALA A 550 -7.81 1.84 11.98
C ALA A 550 -8.06 0.49 12.67
N ALA A 551 -9.29 -0.04 12.62
CA ALA A 551 -9.62 -1.36 13.15
C ALA A 551 -8.76 -2.48 12.55
N VAL A 552 -8.29 -2.35 11.29
CA VAL A 552 -7.49 -3.40 10.63
C VAL A 552 -6.14 -3.61 11.30
N ASP A 553 -5.53 -2.57 11.85
CA ASP A 553 -4.26 -2.69 12.57
C ASP A 553 -4.46 -3.47 13.88
N TRP A 554 -5.60 -3.29 14.55
CA TRP A 554 -5.93 -4.06 15.75
C TRP A 554 -6.18 -5.55 15.46
N TRP A 555 -6.78 -5.87 14.30
CA TRP A 555 -6.84 -7.26 13.83
C TRP A 555 -5.45 -7.82 13.62
N ALA A 556 -4.58 -7.08 12.91
CA ALA A 556 -3.22 -7.48 12.61
C ALA A 556 -2.36 -7.66 13.88
N LEU A 557 -2.61 -6.88 14.95
CA LEU A 557 -2.02 -7.12 16.27
C LEU A 557 -2.45 -8.48 16.87
N GLY A 558 -3.71 -8.87 16.69
CA GLY A 558 -4.18 -10.19 17.13
C GLY A 558 -3.50 -11.33 16.37
N VAL A 559 -3.33 -11.18 15.05
CA VAL A 559 -2.55 -12.09 14.20
C VAL A 559 -1.10 -12.18 14.69
N LEU A 560 -0.46 -11.04 14.95
CA LEU A 560 0.92 -10.95 15.45
C LEU A 560 1.09 -11.65 16.82
N ILE A 561 0.17 -11.43 17.76
CA ILE A 561 0.22 -12.09 19.08
C ILE A 561 0.04 -13.60 18.93
N PHE A 562 -0.84 -14.05 18.04
CA PHE A 562 -0.98 -15.47 17.75
C PHE A 562 0.33 -16.04 17.22
N GLU A 563 0.95 -15.41 16.22
CA GLU A 563 2.22 -15.84 15.64
C GLU A 563 3.35 -15.88 16.68
N PHE A 564 3.46 -14.88 17.57
CA PHE A 564 4.43 -14.95 18.67
C PHE A 564 4.22 -16.14 19.61
N MET A 565 2.97 -16.56 19.80
CA MET A 565 2.63 -17.65 20.72
C MET A 565 2.69 -19.03 20.07
N THR A 566 2.58 -19.15 18.75
CA THR A 566 2.50 -20.43 18.03
C THR A 566 3.64 -20.67 17.04
N GLY A 567 4.29 -19.61 16.55
CA GLY A 567 5.30 -19.63 15.48
C GLY A 567 4.73 -19.57 14.07
N GLU A 568 3.40 -19.52 13.91
CA GLU A 568 2.72 -19.46 12.61
C GLU A 568 1.51 -18.51 12.71
N THR A 569 1.11 -17.90 11.59
CA THR A 569 -0.10 -17.05 11.57
C THR A 569 -1.37 -17.90 11.74
N PRO A 570 -2.47 -17.34 12.27
CA PRO A 570 -3.74 -18.07 12.44
C PRO A 570 -4.42 -18.43 11.12
N PHE A 571 -4.09 -17.74 10.03
CA PHE A 571 -4.68 -17.91 8.71
C PHE A 571 -3.57 -18.17 7.67
N THR A 572 -3.01 -19.37 7.67
CA THR A 572 -1.93 -19.76 6.74
C THR A 572 -2.42 -20.77 5.72
N ALA A 573 -2.05 -20.58 4.46
CA ALA A 573 -2.22 -21.56 3.39
C ALA A 573 -1.19 -21.30 2.27
N SER A 574 -1.06 -22.23 1.33
CA SER A 574 -0.10 -22.09 0.22
C SER A 574 -0.52 -21.02 -0.80
N GLU A 575 -1.83 -20.73 -0.90
CA GLU A 575 -2.39 -19.81 -1.88
C GLU A 575 -3.20 -18.69 -1.21
N PRO A 576 -3.06 -17.42 -1.64
CA PRO A 576 -3.77 -16.28 -1.04
C PRO A 576 -5.29 -16.44 -0.97
N ILE A 577 -5.90 -17.08 -1.98
CA ILE A 577 -7.36 -17.30 -1.99
C ILE A 577 -7.82 -18.22 -0.85
N GLN A 578 -6.97 -19.15 -0.41
CA GLN A 578 -7.27 -20.04 0.71
C GLN A 578 -7.10 -19.29 2.03
N ILE A 579 -6.07 -18.45 2.16
CA ILE A 579 -5.90 -17.53 3.29
C ILE A 579 -7.16 -16.67 3.46
N PHE A 580 -7.67 -16.09 2.38
CA PHE A 580 -8.89 -15.27 2.41
C PHE A 580 -10.13 -16.04 2.88
N ARG A 581 -10.29 -17.32 2.48
CA ARG A 581 -11.38 -18.19 2.96
C ARG A 581 -11.25 -18.45 4.47
N LEU A 582 -10.04 -18.67 4.97
CA LEU A 582 -9.79 -18.86 6.41
C LEU A 582 -10.10 -17.59 7.20
N ILE A 583 -9.69 -16.42 6.68
CA ILE A 583 -10.02 -15.12 7.29
C ILE A 583 -11.54 -14.92 7.36
N GLN A 584 -12.27 -15.24 6.27
CA GLN A 584 -13.73 -15.13 6.23
C GLN A 584 -14.45 -16.12 7.16
N ALA A 585 -13.86 -17.30 7.43
CA ALA A 585 -14.37 -18.22 8.44
C ALA A 585 -14.21 -17.67 9.88
N GLY A 586 -13.33 -16.68 10.06
CA GLY A 586 -13.16 -15.92 11.29
C GLY A 586 -12.28 -16.61 12.34
N ILE A 587 -11.82 -15.82 13.32
CA ILE A 587 -10.90 -16.29 14.38
C ILE A 587 -11.50 -17.41 15.25
N GLN A 588 -12.81 -17.58 15.26
CA GLN A 588 -13.48 -18.64 16.03
C GLN A 588 -13.28 -20.03 15.41
N ALA A 589 -13.01 -20.11 14.11
CA ALA A 589 -12.70 -21.37 13.42
C ALA A 589 -11.22 -21.80 13.60
N VAL A 590 -10.37 -20.91 14.11
CA VAL A 590 -8.95 -21.18 14.32
C VAL A 590 -8.74 -22.03 15.57
N TYR A 591 -7.86 -23.03 15.46
CA TYR A 591 -7.46 -23.86 16.60
C TYR A 591 -6.51 -23.09 17.52
N PHE A 592 -6.84 -23.04 18.81
CA PHE A 592 -5.95 -22.54 19.86
C PHE A 592 -5.43 -23.71 20.70
N PRO A 593 -4.12 -23.80 20.98
CA PRO A 593 -3.57 -24.84 21.84
C PRO A 593 -4.27 -24.98 23.20
N ARG A 594 -4.29 -26.19 23.76
CA ARG A 594 -4.83 -26.38 25.12
C ARG A 594 -3.99 -25.60 26.13
N GLY A 595 -4.64 -24.88 27.02
CA GLY A 595 -3.94 -24.06 28.02
C GLY A 595 -3.50 -22.67 27.54
N SER A 596 -3.96 -22.20 26.37
CA SER A 596 -3.66 -20.85 25.86
C SER A 596 -4.08 -19.69 26.78
N GLY A 597 -4.82 -19.93 27.85
CA GLY A 597 -5.02 -18.95 28.92
C GLY A 597 -5.52 -17.57 28.42
N PRO A 598 -5.04 -16.46 29.01
CA PRO A 598 -5.54 -15.12 28.68
C PRO A 598 -5.18 -14.60 27.28
N TRP A 599 -4.08 -15.04 26.66
CA TRP A 599 -3.68 -14.50 25.34
C TRP A 599 -4.65 -14.93 24.24
N ALA A 600 -5.17 -16.15 24.27
CA ALA A 600 -6.17 -16.60 23.30
C ALA A 600 -7.44 -15.74 23.37
N ASN A 601 -7.84 -15.35 24.59
CA ASN A 601 -8.97 -14.45 24.76
C ASN A 601 -8.67 -13.05 24.20
N LEU A 602 -7.46 -12.52 24.41
CA LEU A 602 -7.06 -11.24 23.83
C LEU A 602 -7.09 -11.28 22.30
N VAL A 603 -6.48 -12.30 21.68
CA VAL A 603 -6.46 -12.49 20.22
C VAL A 603 -7.89 -12.54 19.67
N LYS A 604 -8.79 -13.30 20.29
CA LYS A 604 -10.19 -13.37 19.85
C LYS A 604 -10.93 -12.03 19.95
N GLN A 605 -10.60 -11.19 20.95
CA GLN A 605 -11.20 -9.87 21.10
C GLN A 605 -10.58 -8.82 20.17
N LEU A 606 -9.31 -8.96 19.80
CA LEU A 606 -8.64 -8.13 18.79
C LEU A 606 -9.09 -8.51 17.37
N CYS A 607 -9.23 -9.80 17.08
CA CYS A 607 -9.70 -10.35 15.82
C CYS A 607 -11.23 -10.58 15.82
N HIS A 608 -11.99 -9.68 16.44
CA HIS A 608 -13.44 -9.75 16.35
C HIS A 608 -13.91 -9.48 14.90
N GLU A 609 -14.94 -10.18 14.45
CA GLU A 609 -15.48 -10.09 13.08
C GLU A 609 -15.97 -8.67 12.77
N ALA A 610 -16.86 -8.13 13.60
CA ALA A 610 -17.27 -6.73 13.50
C ALA A 610 -16.11 -5.78 13.91
N PRO A 611 -15.64 -4.87 13.03
CA PRO A 611 -14.51 -3.99 13.31
C PRO A 611 -14.72 -3.08 14.52
N SER A 612 -15.94 -2.57 14.73
CA SER A 612 -16.32 -1.72 15.87
C SER A 612 -16.26 -2.44 17.22
N GLU A 613 -16.40 -3.77 17.20
CA GLU A 613 -16.41 -4.60 18.41
C GLU A 613 -15.03 -5.14 18.78
N ARG A 614 -13.97 -4.77 18.03
CA ARG A 614 -12.60 -5.09 18.42
C ARG A 614 -12.26 -4.35 19.71
N LEU A 615 -11.54 -5.01 20.62
CA LEU A 615 -11.32 -4.52 21.99
C LEU A 615 -10.97 -3.02 22.11
N PRO A 616 -10.03 -2.47 21.31
CA PRO A 616 -9.62 -1.07 21.40
C PRO A 616 -10.58 -0.11 20.68
N MET A 617 -11.51 -0.62 19.86
CA MET A 617 -12.52 0.17 19.13
C MET A 617 -13.78 0.42 19.97
N ARG A 618 -13.98 -0.36 21.03
CA ARG A 618 -15.07 -0.17 21.98
C ARG A 618 -14.87 1.11 22.80
N LYS A 619 -15.95 1.56 23.45
CA LYS A 619 -15.88 2.64 24.45
C LYS A 619 -14.77 2.34 25.48
N GLY A 620 -13.92 3.32 25.76
CA GLY A 620 -12.72 3.15 26.60
C GLY A 620 -11.41 3.03 25.78
N GLY A 621 -11.49 2.75 24.47
CA GLY A 621 -10.34 2.81 23.58
C GLY A 621 -9.24 1.81 23.95
N VAL A 622 -7.98 2.25 23.81
CA VAL A 622 -6.79 1.45 24.13
C VAL A 622 -6.73 1.00 25.59
N ALA A 623 -7.36 1.72 26.53
CA ALA A 623 -7.39 1.32 27.94
C ALA A 623 -8.02 -0.07 28.15
N ASN A 624 -8.93 -0.49 27.27
CA ASN A 624 -9.51 -1.84 27.29
C ASN A 624 -8.46 -2.94 27.06
N VAL A 625 -7.41 -2.67 26.28
CA VAL A 625 -6.28 -3.57 26.09
C VAL A 625 -5.41 -3.58 27.33
N GLU A 626 -5.13 -2.40 27.92
CA GLU A 626 -4.24 -2.26 29.06
C GLU A 626 -4.70 -3.04 30.29
N VAL A 627 -6.01 -3.03 30.54
CA VAL A 627 -6.64 -3.74 31.67
C VAL A 627 -7.00 -5.21 31.36
N HIS A 628 -6.74 -5.68 30.14
CA HIS A 628 -7.04 -7.05 29.77
C HIS A 628 -6.21 -8.03 30.62
N LYS A 629 -6.79 -9.18 31.01
CA LYS A 629 -6.15 -10.17 31.88
C LYS A 629 -4.77 -10.67 31.40
N TRP A 630 -4.49 -10.54 30.11
CA TRP A 630 -3.17 -10.84 29.53
C TRP A 630 -2.07 -9.92 30.05
N TYR A 631 -2.39 -8.66 30.31
CA TYR A 631 -1.46 -7.62 30.79
C TYR A 631 -1.59 -7.33 32.30
N ALA A 632 -2.26 -8.21 33.06
CA ALA A 632 -2.52 -7.98 34.49
C ALA A 632 -1.25 -7.79 35.34
N ASP A 633 -0.13 -8.38 34.91
CA ASP A 633 1.21 -8.33 35.49
C ASP A 633 2.17 -7.40 34.73
N PHE A 634 1.67 -6.62 33.75
CA PHE A 634 2.48 -5.78 32.88
C PHE A 634 2.42 -4.30 33.30
N SER A 635 3.57 -3.66 33.47
CA SER A 635 3.66 -2.26 33.88
C SER A 635 3.69 -1.31 32.69
N TRP A 636 2.51 -0.84 32.27
CA TRP A 636 2.37 0.15 31.20
C TRP A 636 3.03 1.48 31.51
N SER A 637 3.06 1.89 32.79
CA SER A 637 3.72 3.13 33.21
C SER A 637 5.24 3.05 33.04
N GLN A 638 5.86 1.93 33.38
CA GLN A 638 7.28 1.70 33.16
C GLN A 638 7.61 1.57 31.67
N LEU A 639 6.74 0.94 30.87
CA LEU A 639 6.90 0.92 29.41
C LEU A 639 6.90 2.34 28.83
N ASN A 640 5.95 3.18 29.23
CA ASN A 640 5.84 4.57 28.76
C ASN A 640 7.03 5.43 29.18
N ALA A 641 7.58 5.17 30.36
CA ALA A 641 8.78 5.84 30.86
C ALA A 641 10.08 5.29 30.24
N LEU A 642 10.01 4.21 29.46
CA LEU A 642 11.15 3.45 28.94
C LEU A 642 12.08 2.92 30.05
N THR A 643 11.50 2.56 31.21
CA THR A 643 12.22 2.01 32.36
C THR A 643 11.92 0.54 32.59
N LEU A 644 11.00 -0.05 31.81
CA LEU A 644 10.71 -1.48 31.86
C LEU A 644 11.88 -2.24 31.21
N GLU A 645 12.39 -3.28 31.87
CA GLU A 645 13.46 -4.10 31.29
C GLU A 645 12.91 -4.92 30.11
N ALA A 646 13.56 -4.82 28.95
CA ALA A 646 13.20 -5.63 27.80
C ALA A 646 13.56 -7.10 28.04
N PRO A 647 12.69 -8.06 27.66
CA PRO A 647 12.93 -9.49 27.89
C PRO A 647 14.12 -10.04 27.10
N TYR A 648 14.55 -9.32 26.05
CA TYR A 648 15.74 -9.61 25.28
C TYR A 648 16.48 -8.31 24.98
N ILE A 649 17.75 -8.25 25.37
CA ILE A 649 18.67 -7.16 25.03
C ILE A 649 19.61 -7.67 23.93
N PRO A 650 19.60 -7.07 22.72
CA PRO A 650 20.46 -7.50 21.63
C PRO A 650 21.95 -7.45 22.01
N PRO A 651 22.74 -8.49 21.66
CA PRO A 651 24.15 -8.56 22.01
C PRO A 651 24.98 -7.67 21.07
N SER A 652 25.27 -6.41 21.43
CA SER A 652 26.17 -5.57 20.61
C SER A 652 26.65 -4.29 21.30
N GLY A 653 27.89 -3.89 20.99
CA GLY A 653 28.36 -2.52 21.19
C GLY A 653 27.76 -1.57 20.15
N ALA A 654 27.74 -0.26 20.46
CA ALA A 654 26.97 0.75 19.73
C ALA A 654 27.16 0.81 18.19
N GLU A 655 28.31 0.36 17.65
CA GLU A 655 28.61 0.35 16.20
C GLU A 655 28.68 -1.07 15.59
N SER A 656 28.34 -2.13 16.33
CA SER A 656 28.43 -3.51 15.85
C SER A 656 27.29 -3.86 14.88
N LEU A 657 27.62 -4.56 13.80
CA LEU A 657 26.66 -5.02 12.78
C LEU A 657 26.24 -6.49 12.98
N ALA A 658 26.60 -7.12 14.11
CA ALA A 658 26.39 -8.55 14.33
C ALA A 658 24.91 -9.00 14.32
N ASN A 659 23.96 -8.07 14.50
CA ASN A 659 22.53 -8.35 14.44
C ASN A 659 21.94 -8.26 13.02
N PHE A 660 22.72 -7.88 12.01
CA PHE A 660 22.25 -7.65 10.64
C PHE A 660 22.80 -8.71 9.69
N ASP A 661 21.90 -9.43 9.01
CA ASP A 661 22.25 -10.50 8.08
C ASP A 661 22.41 -9.94 6.66
N VAL A 662 23.61 -9.44 6.35
CA VAL A 662 23.87 -8.68 5.11
C VAL A 662 24.40 -9.53 3.94
N GLU A 663 24.79 -10.78 4.19
CA GLU A 663 25.43 -11.62 3.18
C GLU A 663 24.45 -12.19 2.13
N GLN A 664 23.14 -12.16 2.41
CA GLN A 664 22.11 -12.78 1.56
C GLN A 664 21.23 -11.79 0.78
N VAL A 665 21.54 -10.48 0.82
CA VAL A 665 20.58 -9.48 0.34
C VAL A 665 20.86 -9.05 -1.10
N SER A 666 19.91 -9.29 -2.00
CA SER A 666 19.96 -8.78 -3.37
C SER A 666 19.76 -7.27 -3.39
N ARG A 667 20.65 -6.56 -4.10
CA ARG A 667 20.48 -5.11 -4.31
C ARG A 667 19.44 -4.87 -5.39
N PRO A 668 18.56 -3.86 -5.24
CA PRO A 668 17.61 -3.52 -6.28
C PRO A 668 18.32 -3.05 -7.56
N PRO A 669 17.67 -3.18 -8.74
CA PRO A 669 18.26 -2.78 -10.01
C PRO A 669 18.65 -1.30 -10.01
N CYS A 670 19.83 -0.99 -10.55
CA CYS A 670 20.25 0.39 -10.76
C CYS A 670 19.61 0.91 -12.05
N VAL A 671 18.54 1.68 -11.91
CA VAL A 671 17.85 2.32 -13.04
C VAL A 671 18.21 3.80 -13.06
N ALA A 672 18.80 4.25 -14.17
CA ALA A 672 19.15 5.65 -14.35
C ALA A 672 17.90 6.52 -14.32
N TYR A 673 17.90 7.53 -13.45
CA TYR A 673 16.81 8.49 -13.34
C TYR A 673 16.87 9.49 -14.49
N ARG A 674 15.74 9.62 -15.19
CA ARG A 674 15.45 10.70 -16.14
C ARG A 674 14.30 11.50 -15.54
N ASP A 675 14.54 12.78 -15.30
CA ASP A 675 13.53 13.67 -14.71
C ASP A 675 12.29 13.72 -15.62
N PRO A 676 11.10 13.31 -15.12
CA PRO A 676 9.87 13.38 -15.88
C PRO A 676 9.33 14.82 -15.99
N GLY A 677 9.96 15.82 -15.37
CA GLY A 677 9.53 17.22 -15.38
C GLY A 677 8.36 17.53 -14.45
N THR A 678 7.91 16.56 -13.65
CA THR A 678 6.77 16.70 -12.74
C THR A 678 7.12 17.38 -11.43
N GLY A 679 8.39 17.40 -11.03
CA GLY A 679 8.84 17.95 -9.75
C GLY A 679 8.33 17.18 -8.52
N TRP A 680 8.00 15.89 -8.67
CA TRP A 680 7.39 15.05 -7.63
C TRP A 680 8.24 14.93 -6.34
N ASP A 681 9.54 15.14 -6.45
CA ASP A 681 10.55 14.98 -5.40
C ASP A 681 11.08 16.32 -4.86
N ARG A 682 10.52 17.47 -5.29
CA ARG A 682 10.99 18.81 -4.88
C ARG A 682 10.95 19.04 -3.37
N THR A 683 9.97 18.45 -2.68
CA THR A 683 9.84 18.64 -1.23
C THR A 683 10.78 17.74 -0.43
N PHE A 684 11.68 16.99 -1.08
CA PHE A 684 12.55 16.00 -0.44
C PHE A 684 13.85 16.60 0.17
N GLU A 685 14.18 17.85 -0.12
CA GLU A 685 15.31 18.59 0.48
C GLU A 685 14.95 19.18 1.86
N ASP A 686 14.67 18.34 2.85
CA ASP A 686 14.28 18.77 4.19
C ASP A 686 15.38 18.43 5.19
N VAL A 687 16.08 19.46 5.68
CA VAL A 687 17.25 19.31 6.55
C VAL A 687 16.90 19.78 7.96
N ARG A 688 16.65 18.84 8.88
CA ARG A 688 16.34 19.12 10.30
C ARG A 688 17.18 18.23 11.23
N GLY A 689 17.44 18.67 12.45
CA GLY A 689 18.19 17.93 13.48
C GLY A 689 17.84 18.40 14.90
N PRO A 690 18.27 17.70 15.97
CA PRO A 690 17.33 17.12 16.91
C PRO A 690 17.02 18.01 18.11
N ARG A 691 15.85 17.76 18.71
CA ARG A 691 15.61 18.13 20.13
C ARG A 691 16.23 17.15 21.13
N SER A 692 16.46 15.88 20.76
CA SER A 692 17.45 14.98 21.41
C SER A 692 17.54 13.62 20.70
N PHE A 693 18.65 13.32 20.01
CA PHE A 693 19.04 11.93 19.66
C PHE A 693 20.01 11.31 20.69
N ASN A 694 20.46 12.10 21.67
CA ASN A 694 21.19 11.62 22.82
C ASN A 694 20.33 11.80 24.06
N ARG A 695 19.83 10.71 24.62
CA ARG A 695 19.65 10.63 26.08
C ARG A 695 20.93 10.04 26.64
N GLU A 696 21.97 10.86 26.72
CA GLU A 696 22.86 10.68 27.85
C GLU A 696 22.04 11.07 29.08
N SER A 697 21.72 10.05 29.87
CA SER A 697 21.37 10.10 31.29
C SER A 697 21.52 11.49 31.89
N SER A 698 20.39 12.17 32.09
CA SER A 698 20.32 13.36 32.95
C SER A 698 19.14 13.20 33.89
N CYS A 699 19.47 12.61 35.05
CA CYS A 699 18.73 12.44 36.30
C CYS A 699 17.51 11.51 36.29
#